data_AF-A0A8T4F620-F1
#
_entry.id   AF-A0A8T4F620-F1
#
_cell.length_a   1.000
_cell.length_b   1.000
_cell.length_c   1.000
_cell.angle_alpha   90.00
_cell.angle_beta   90.00
_cell.angle_gamma   90.00
#
_symmetry.space_group_name_H-M   'P 1'
#
loop_
_entity.id
_entity.type
_entity.pdbx_description
1 polymer ?
#
loop_
_entity_poly.entity_id
_entity_poly.type
_entity_poly.pdbx_seq_one_letter_code
_entity_poly.pdbx_strand_id
1 'polypeptide(L)'
;MPTLRNSWRRALTAVAALLLPTAGLAALPASSADAAVSCSATYAKSWDNGSGFGATLSITNTGDPLTSWSLSFDFPNNQVITQMWDGTPSPATPTPAGAVVTVTPVSYNAAKGAGATWTVGFNGTYTGTNSNPPSVTCTGTGSGGTQQALVVSSTAVSVPEGGTASYTVRLQAQPSGNVTVTNTAGTGDTNITVTGGGTLAFTTANWNIPQTVTLSASEDADTTNGTRPITVASSGLGSVTVNATESDNDLGCTQGLIVTPTSATVTVPEGSTATYTVRLACQPTSSVSVTSTAGTGDTNITVTGGATLTFTPANWNIPQTVTLSASQDADTTNGTRPITVSATGFTGITVTATEADDDGGTGGAAPALHVSGNKLLTATGATYRMLGVNRASAEFACVQGKGLWDSPQPDQSTVDAMKAWNIHAVRIPLNEECWNGTNGTPNGATYQQGVKDYVTLLVANGITPIVEMHWNWGLYTGQGAGCSDTAATCQKPMPDAQFAPMFWTSVANAFKSNNAVVFDLFNEPFPDAAANFNATAGWTCWRDGGTCTGIGYQVAGMQTLVTTVRATGATNVIMLGGLTWSNDLSQWLTFKPTDPTGNLMAAWHTYNFNACSNVSCWDSQVGAVAAQVPVHAGEIGQNSCAHDYIDQVMAWADAHGVGYTAWTWNPWGCGQGNVLINDYNGTPTATYGEGFKAHLLTQNPLS
;
A
#
# COMPACT_ATOMS: atom_id res chain seq x y z
N MET A 1 -21.93 7.49 -38.06
CA MET A 1 -22.34 8.78 -37.47
C MET A 1 -23.65 9.20 -38.14
N PRO A 2 -24.69 9.64 -37.40
CA PRO A 2 -24.60 10.51 -36.24
C PRO A 2 -25.05 9.88 -34.92
N THR A 3 -24.52 10.46 -33.87
CA THR A 3 -24.74 10.28 -32.43
C THR A 3 -26.16 10.65 -32.00
N LEU A 4 -26.69 9.96 -30.97
CA LEU A 4 -27.43 10.58 -29.86
C LEU A 4 -27.71 9.55 -28.75
N ARG A 5 -27.29 9.93 -27.54
CA ARG A 5 -27.52 9.28 -26.23
C ARG A 5 -28.95 9.52 -25.72
N ASN A 6 -29.29 8.75 -24.67
CA ASN A 6 -30.39 8.86 -23.68
C ASN A 6 -31.71 8.20 -24.09
N SER A 7 -32.33 7.33 -23.27
CA SER A 7 -32.78 7.54 -21.88
C SER A 7 -33.50 6.23 -21.40
N TRP A 8 -33.69 5.86 -20.13
CA TRP A 8 -34.71 6.33 -19.16
C TRP A 8 -34.50 5.66 -17.77
N ARG A 9 -34.87 6.38 -16.70
CA ARG A 9 -34.71 6.10 -15.25
C ARG A 9 -35.94 5.44 -14.60
N ARG A 10 -35.79 4.94 -13.36
CA ARG A 10 -36.65 5.13 -12.13
C ARG A 10 -36.04 4.34 -10.94
N ALA A 11 -36.16 4.66 -9.64
CA ALA A 11 -36.48 5.85 -8.81
C ALA A 11 -36.40 5.47 -7.30
N LEU A 12 -36.35 6.49 -6.41
CA LEU A 12 -36.55 6.55 -4.91
C LEU A 12 -35.25 6.50 -4.05
N THR A 13 -34.95 7.38 -3.07
CA THR A 13 -35.63 8.48 -2.33
C THR A 13 -34.54 9.25 -1.53
N ALA A 14 -34.34 10.58 -1.69
CA ALA A 14 -34.93 11.74 -0.97
C ALA A 14 -34.25 12.15 0.35
N VAL A 15 -33.49 13.26 0.36
CA VAL A 15 -33.46 14.30 1.44
C VAL A 15 -33.28 15.68 0.79
N ALA A 16 -34.04 16.65 1.29
CA ALA A 16 -34.29 17.97 0.71
C ALA A 16 -33.10 18.96 0.79
N ALA A 17 -32.90 19.72 -0.28
CA ALA A 17 -32.06 20.92 -0.32
C ALA A 17 -32.95 22.17 -0.36
N LEU A 18 -32.81 23.05 0.63
CA LEU A 18 -33.28 24.43 0.59
C LEU A 18 -32.14 25.31 0.05
N LEU A 19 -32.40 26.06 -1.02
CA LEU A 19 -31.56 27.13 -1.54
C LEU A 19 -31.63 28.37 -0.63
N LEU A 20 -30.51 29.10 -0.47
CA LEU A 20 -30.37 30.57 -0.39
C LEU A 20 -28.85 30.94 -0.41
N PRO A 21 -28.46 32.19 -0.75
CA PRO A 21 -27.35 32.49 -1.63
C PRO A 21 -26.03 32.82 -0.92
N THR A 22 -24.96 32.76 -1.72
CA THR A 22 -23.58 33.15 -1.39
C THR A 22 -23.47 34.59 -0.88
N ALA A 23 -23.05 34.75 0.37
CA ALA A 23 -22.37 35.94 0.88
C ALA A 23 -20.98 35.50 1.39
N GLY A 24 -19.93 36.13 0.88
CA GLY A 24 -18.54 35.77 1.18
C GLY A 24 -18.23 35.85 2.68
N LEU A 25 -17.63 34.79 3.23
CA LEU A 25 -16.99 34.83 4.53
C LEU A 25 -15.78 35.76 4.46
N ALA A 26 -15.90 36.96 5.03
CA ALA A 26 -14.76 37.66 5.57
C ALA A 26 -14.31 36.90 6.83
N ALA A 27 -13.11 36.34 6.82
CA ALA A 27 -12.48 35.83 8.03
C ALA A 27 -12.30 37.01 9.01
N LEU A 28 -13.05 37.01 10.10
CA LEU A 28 -12.76 37.88 11.24
C LEU A 28 -11.46 37.37 11.90
N PRO A 29 -10.51 38.25 12.27
CA PRO A 29 -9.39 37.82 13.08
C PRO A 29 -9.92 37.33 14.43
N ALA A 30 -9.48 36.13 14.83
CA ALA A 30 -9.69 35.64 16.18
C ALA A 30 -9.10 36.67 17.16
N SER A 31 -9.95 37.29 17.97
CA SER A 31 -9.51 38.07 19.11
C SER A 31 -8.94 37.06 20.12
N SER A 32 -7.64 37.12 20.38
CA SER A 32 -7.07 36.48 21.57
C SER A 32 -7.74 37.10 22.79
N ALA A 33 -8.38 36.28 23.63
CA ALA A 33 -8.91 36.73 24.90
C ALA A 33 -7.74 37.17 25.79
N ASP A 34 -7.68 38.46 26.14
CA ASP A 34 -6.80 38.95 27.20
C ASP A 34 -7.18 38.28 28.52
N ALA A 35 -6.25 37.57 29.15
CA ALA A 35 -6.45 37.03 30.49
C ALA A 35 -6.45 38.20 31.49
N ALA A 36 -7.62 38.47 32.09
CA ALA A 36 -7.78 39.54 33.06
C ALA A 36 -7.05 39.24 34.37
N VAL A 37 -6.52 40.28 35.02
CA VAL A 37 -5.99 40.25 36.40
C VAL A 37 -7.06 39.64 37.33
N SER A 38 -6.82 38.43 37.84
CA SER A 38 -7.79 37.69 38.65
C SER A 38 -7.12 36.80 39.70
N CYS A 39 -7.75 36.63 40.85
CA CYS A 39 -7.35 35.68 41.89
C CYS A 39 -8.58 34.98 42.46
N SER A 40 -8.39 33.80 43.05
CA SER A 40 -9.44 33.04 43.73
C SER A 40 -9.08 32.84 45.21
N ALA A 41 -10.08 32.79 46.08
CA ALA A 41 -9.90 32.58 47.51
C ALA A 41 -10.93 31.61 48.09
N THR A 42 -10.51 30.80 49.07
CA THR A 42 -11.36 29.86 49.81
C THR A 42 -11.23 30.07 51.31
N TYR A 43 -12.28 29.71 52.05
CA TYR A 43 -12.33 29.80 53.52
C TYR A 43 -12.32 28.40 54.14
N ALA A 44 -11.47 28.20 55.14
CA ALA A 44 -11.47 27.00 55.97
C ALA A 44 -11.43 27.37 57.46
N LYS A 45 -12.31 26.77 58.27
CA LYS A 45 -12.28 26.91 59.72
C LYS A 45 -11.20 25.98 60.29
N SER A 46 -10.25 26.55 61.01
CA SER A 46 -9.09 25.84 61.57
C SER A 46 -9.38 25.26 62.96
N TRP A 47 -10.18 25.95 63.77
CA TRP A 47 -10.71 25.44 65.05
C TRP A 47 -11.97 26.21 65.47
N ASP A 48 -12.79 25.61 66.31
CA ASP A 48 -13.98 26.22 66.93
C ASP A 48 -14.19 25.61 68.31
N ASN A 49 -14.39 26.44 69.34
CA ASN A 49 -14.56 25.97 70.72
C ASN A 49 -15.90 26.39 71.36
N GLY A 50 -16.87 26.85 70.56
CA GLY A 50 -18.20 27.23 71.04
C GLY A 50 -18.36 28.70 71.43
N SER A 51 -17.26 29.47 71.45
CA SER A 51 -17.27 30.92 71.76
C SER A 51 -16.20 31.71 70.97
N GLY A 52 -15.16 31.02 70.52
CA GLY A 52 -14.12 31.52 69.62
C GLY A 52 -13.82 30.52 68.50
N PHE A 53 -13.20 31.03 67.44
CA PHE A 53 -12.79 30.23 66.30
C PHE A 53 -11.54 30.81 65.64
N GLY A 54 -10.80 29.96 64.92
CA GLY A 54 -9.73 30.36 64.02
C GLY A 54 -10.03 29.92 62.60
N ALA A 55 -9.61 30.70 61.61
CA ALA A 55 -9.83 30.38 60.21
C ALA A 55 -8.65 30.80 59.33
N THR A 56 -8.53 30.12 58.20
CA THR A 56 -7.53 30.38 57.17
C THR A 56 -8.23 30.64 55.84
N LEU A 57 -7.85 31.74 55.19
CA LEU A 57 -8.17 32.03 53.80
C LEU A 57 -7.00 31.53 52.94
N SER A 58 -7.29 30.70 51.93
CA SER A 58 -6.28 30.24 50.96
C SER A 58 -6.52 30.90 49.62
N ILE A 59 -5.48 31.51 49.05
CA ILE A 59 -5.57 32.36 47.86
C ILE A 59 -4.63 31.86 46.78
N THR A 60 -5.09 31.88 45.53
CA THR A 60 -4.30 31.56 44.33
C THR A 60 -4.40 32.69 43.32
N ASN A 61 -3.26 33.15 42.79
CA ASN A 61 -3.26 34.06 41.65
C ASN A 61 -3.58 33.27 40.37
N THR A 62 -4.74 33.54 39.77
CA THR A 62 -5.24 32.85 38.57
C THR A 62 -4.98 33.63 37.28
N GLY A 63 -4.36 34.81 37.37
CA GLY A 63 -4.00 35.64 36.21
C GLY A 63 -2.54 36.11 36.27
N ASP A 64 -2.29 37.27 35.66
CA ASP A 64 -0.97 37.91 35.59
C ASP A 64 -0.38 38.24 36.98
N PRO A 65 0.95 38.46 37.08
CA PRO A 65 1.59 38.87 38.32
C PRO A 65 0.92 40.09 38.97
N LEU A 66 0.54 39.95 40.24
CA LEU A 66 -0.08 40.98 41.05
C LEU A 66 0.97 41.82 41.75
N THR A 67 0.74 43.14 41.83
CA THR A 67 1.49 44.04 42.71
C THR A 67 0.78 44.28 44.04
N SER A 68 -0.54 44.08 44.08
CA SER A 68 -1.34 44.02 45.31
C SER A 68 -2.60 43.19 45.09
N TRP A 69 -3.29 42.85 46.17
CA TRP A 69 -4.54 42.10 46.16
C TRP A 69 -5.50 42.59 47.25
N SER A 70 -6.77 42.23 47.15
CA SER A 70 -7.78 42.50 48.17
C SER A 70 -8.75 41.34 48.26
N LEU A 71 -9.10 40.93 49.49
CA LEU A 71 -10.16 39.96 49.76
C LEU A 71 -11.40 40.68 50.29
N SER A 72 -12.58 40.16 50.01
CA SER A 72 -13.83 40.63 50.63
C SER A 72 -14.77 39.46 50.91
N PHE A 73 -15.29 39.41 52.13
CA PHE A 73 -16.27 38.42 52.59
C PHE A 73 -17.13 38.98 53.72
N ASP A 74 -18.35 38.47 53.85
CA ASP A 74 -19.29 38.78 54.92
C ASP A 74 -19.52 37.56 55.82
N PHE A 75 -19.68 37.82 57.12
CA PHE A 75 -20.07 36.77 58.05
C PHE A 75 -21.60 36.66 58.13
N PRO A 76 -22.16 35.45 58.03
CA PRO A 76 -23.61 35.25 58.03
C PRO A 76 -24.25 35.38 59.41
N ASN A 77 -23.46 35.43 60.48
CA ASN A 77 -23.93 35.57 61.86
C ASN A 77 -23.20 36.75 62.53
N ASN A 78 -23.01 36.68 63.85
CA ASN A 78 -22.44 37.78 64.65
C ASN A 78 -20.93 37.64 64.90
N GLN A 79 -20.21 36.97 64.01
CA GLN A 79 -18.77 36.77 64.13
C GLN A 79 -18.02 38.10 64.13
N VAL A 80 -16.99 38.18 64.97
CA VAL A 80 -16.07 39.31 65.10
C VAL A 80 -14.64 38.80 64.98
N ILE A 81 -13.85 39.37 64.06
CA ILE A 81 -12.42 39.09 63.98
C ILE A 81 -11.71 39.89 65.05
N THR A 82 -11.00 39.20 65.94
CA THR A 82 -10.26 39.80 67.07
C THR A 82 -8.77 39.98 66.78
N GLN A 83 -8.20 39.15 65.91
CA GLN A 83 -6.80 39.22 65.49
C GLN A 83 -6.64 38.64 64.08
N MET A 84 -5.81 39.24 63.24
CA MET A 84 -5.47 38.75 61.90
C MET A 84 -3.95 38.83 61.68
N TRP A 85 -3.40 37.89 60.90
CA TRP A 85 -2.01 37.92 60.43
C TRP A 85 -1.96 37.69 58.93
N ASP A 86 -0.87 38.15 58.32
CA ASP A 86 -0.62 38.09 56.87
C ASP A 86 -1.67 38.85 56.02
N GLY A 87 -2.46 39.70 56.66
CA GLY A 87 -3.43 40.60 56.06
C GLY A 87 -3.87 41.68 57.03
N THR A 88 -4.37 42.79 56.51
CA THR A 88 -4.88 43.93 57.28
C THR A 88 -6.39 44.07 57.04
N PRO A 89 -7.25 43.82 58.04
CA PRO A 89 -8.70 43.91 57.85
C PRO A 89 -9.21 45.35 57.96
N SER A 90 -10.26 45.64 57.19
CA SER A 90 -11.08 46.84 57.27
C SER A 90 -12.56 46.42 57.34
N PRO A 91 -13.31 46.83 58.38
CA PRO A 91 -12.88 47.61 59.54
C PRO A 91 -11.77 46.93 60.37
N ALA A 92 -10.98 47.71 61.09
CA ALA A 92 -9.88 47.16 61.90
C ALA A 92 -10.39 46.26 63.04
N THR A 93 -9.56 45.34 63.51
CA THR A 93 -9.90 44.43 64.62
C THR A 93 -10.01 45.18 65.97
N PRO A 94 -11.00 44.87 66.83
CA PRO A 94 -12.09 43.93 66.59
C PRO A 94 -13.09 44.43 65.55
N THR A 95 -13.41 43.62 64.55
CA THR A 95 -14.38 44.03 63.51
C THR A 95 -15.78 44.15 64.11
N PRO A 96 -16.62 45.11 63.69
CA PRO A 96 -18.03 45.13 64.09
C PRO A 96 -18.76 43.84 63.67
N ALA A 97 -19.64 43.32 64.51
CA ALA A 97 -20.45 42.14 64.18
C ALA A 97 -21.35 42.44 62.96
N GLY A 98 -21.40 41.50 62.01
CA GLY A 98 -22.17 41.66 60.77
C GLY A 98 -21.56 42.61 59.73
N ALA A 99 -20.31 43.06 59.92
CA ALA A 99 -19.61 43.85 58.92
C ALA A 99 -19.14 43.01 57.72
N VAL A 100 -19.15 43.61 56.54
CA VAL A 100 -18.36 43.11 55.40
C VAL A 100 -16.88 43.38 55.71
N VAL A 101 -16.06 42.35 55.68
CA VAL A 101 -14.63 42.44 55.97
C VAL A 101 -13.85 42.47 54.65
N THR A 102 -13.12 43.57 54.43
CA THR A 102 -12.14 43.67 53.36
C THR A 102 -10.74 43.46 53.93
N VAL A 103 -9.91 42.63 53.30
CA VAL A 103 -8.52 42.38 53.74
C VAL A 103 -7.53 42.76 52.65
N THR A 104 -6.55 43.60 52.99
CA THR A 104 -5.44 43.98 52.11
C THR A 104 -4.12 43.33 52.56
N PRO A 105 -3.12 43.17 51.68
CA PRO A 105 -1.83 42.58 52.02
C PRO A 105 -1.07 43.40 53.06
N VAL A 106 -0.17 42.71 53.75
CA VAL A 106 0.96 43.35 54.43
C VAL A 106 2.13 43.50 53.44
N SER A 107 3.05 44.43 53.70
CA SER A 107 4.04 44.88 52.69
C SER A 107 4.84 43.75 52.03
N TYR A 108 5.17 42.69 52.76
CA TYR A 108 5.98 41.58 52.25
C TYR A 108 5.19 40.59 51.37
N ASN A 109 3.86 40.59 51.42
CA ASN A 109 3.03 39.62 50.68
C ASN A 109 2.09 40.26 49.64
N ALA A 110 2.26 41.55 49.34
CA ALA A 110 1.47 42.26 48.34
C ALA A 110 1.69 41.74 46.91
N ALA A 111 2.94 41.49 46.53
CA ALA A 111 3.27 41.01 45.19
C ALA A 111 3.16 39.48 45.08
N LYS A 112 2.51 38.99 44.02
CA LYS A 112 2.30 37.54 43.78
C LYS A 112 2.45 37.22 42.30
N GLY A 113 3.39 36.35 41.97
CA GLY A 113 3.55 35.84 40.59
C GLY A 113 2.32 35.06 40.12
N ALA A 114 2.21 34.84 38.81
CA ALA A 114 1.15 33.99 38.24
C ALA A 114 1.21 32.57 38.83
N GLY A 115 0.06 32.02 39.23
CA GLY A 115 -0.04 30.70 39.86
C GLY A 115 0.44 30.62 41.31
N ALA A 116 0.95 31.71 41.90
CA ALA A 116 1.40 31.71 43.29
C ALA A 116 0.23 31.52 44.26
N THR A 117 0.48 30.77 45.34
CA THR A 117 -0.49 30.55 46.43
C THR A 117 0.00 31.16 47.74
N TRP A 118 -0.93 31.64 48.55
CA TRP A 118 -0.64 32.16 49.89
C TRP A 118 -1.86 32.08 50.80
N THR A 119 -1.67 32.33 52.10
CA THR A 119 -2.73 32.25 53.10
C THR A 119 -2.81 33.51 53.95
N VAL A 120 -4.01 33.82 54.44
CA VAL A 120 -4.27 34.82 55.49
C VAL A 120 -4.99 34.11 56.63
N GLY A 121 -4.53 34.28 57.86
CA GLY A 121 -5.15 33.63 59.03
C GLY A 121 -5.71 34.64 60.03
N PHE A 122 -6.74 34.25 60.76
CA PHE A 122 -7.32 35.10 61.80
C PHE A 122 -8.03 34.29 62.90
N ASN A 123 -8.18 34.93 64.07
CA ASN A 123 -8.98 34.44 65.20
C ASN A 123 -10.15 35.38 65.47
N GLY A 124 -11.31 34.82 65.79
CA GLY A 124 -12.54 35.56 66.06
C GLY A 124 -13.40 34.97 67.17
N THR A 125 -14.43 35.72 67.54
CA THR A 125 -15.43 35.35 68.56
C THR A 125 -16.82 35.42 67.98
N TYR A 126 -17.77 34.67 68.55
CA TYR A 126 -19.18 34.71 68.15
C TYR A 126 -20.07 34.31 69.33
N THR A 127 -21.38 34.52 69.20
CA THR A 127 -22.37 33.91 70.12
C THR A 127 -23.46 33.21 69.32
N GLY A 128 -23.90 32.04 69.76
CA GLY A 128 -24.91 31.25 69.05
C GLY A 128 -24.32 30.42 67.91
N THR A 129 -24.54 30.82 66.66
CA THR A 129 -24.17 30.03 65.46
C THR A 129 -22.95 30.62 64.77
N ASN A 130 -22.00 29.77 64.35
CA ASN A 130 -20.81 30.17 63.60
C ASN A 130 -20.74 29.50 62.22
N SER A 131 -21.54 30.01 61.27
CA SER A 131 -21.53 29.51 59.89
C SER A 131 -20.38 30.13 59.08
N ASN A 132 -19.80 29.37 58.16
CA ASN A 132 -18.76 29.87 57.27
C ASN A 132 -19.32 30.96 56.32
N PRO A 133 -18.49 31.92 55.87
CA PRO A 133 -18.90 32.86 54.82
C PRO A 133 -19.32 32.11 53.56
N PRO A 134 -20.41 32.52 52.88
CA PRO A 134 -20.92 31.83 51.69
C PRO A 134 -19.96 31.95 50.50
N SER A 135 -19.16 33.01 50.44
CA SER A 135 -18.09 33.19 49.46
C SER A 135 -16.99 34.09 50.00
N VAL A 136 -15.80 33.95 49.42
CA VAL A 136 -14.69 34.90 49.59
C VAL A 136 -14.28 35.36 48.21
N THR A 137 -14.39 36.65 47.97
CA THR A 137 -13.99 37.25 46.69
C THR A 137 -12.55 37.75 46.79
N CYS A 138 -11.81 37.63 45.69
CA CYS A 138 -10.44 38.13 45.58
C CYS A 138 -10.32 38.99 44.32
N THR A 139 -9.71 40.16 44.48
CA THR A 139 -9.35 41.06 43.37
C THR A 139 -7.86 41.37 43.42
N GLY A 140 -7.23 41.50 42.25
CA GLY A 140 -5.82 41.83 42.12
C GLY A 140 -5.61 43.16 41.41
N THR A 141 -4.54 43.88 41.74
CA THR A 141 -4.02 44.97 40.91
C THR A 141 -2.69 44.54 40.30
N GLY A 142 -2.57 44.63 38.98
CA GLY A 142 -1.31 44.38 38.25
C GLY A 142 -0.55 45.68 37.97
N SER A 143 0.75 45.57 37.71
CA SER A 143 1.46 46.61 36.95
C SER A 143 0.96 46.52 35.51
N GLY A 144 0.18 47.49 35.03
CA GLY A 144 -0.26 47.59 33.64
C GLY A 144 0.87 47.89 32.64
N GLY A 145 1.99 47.19 32.73
CA GLY A 145 3.09 47.18 31.79
C GLY A 145 3.80 45.84 31.92
N THR A 146 3.68 44.98 30.91
CA THR A 146 4.52 43.80 30.79
C THR A 146 5.98 44.25 30.83
N GLN A 147 6.76 43.76 31.80
CA GLN A 147 8.19 44.01 31.84
C GLN A 147 8.77 43.54 30.50
N GLN A 148 9.42 44.43 29.77
CA GLN A 148 9.98 44.09 28.47
C GLN A 148 11.07 43.03 28.63
N ALA A 149 11.01 41.96 27.82
CA ALA A 149 11.98 40.89 27.85
C ALA A 149 12.19 40.28 26.45
N LEU A 150 13.30 39.58 26.29
CA LEU A 150 13.60 38.77 25.11
C LEU A 150 12.95 37.40 25.28
N VAL A 151 12.15 36.98 24.30
CA VAL A 151 11.49 35.68 24.28
C VAL A 151 12.06 34.87 23.13
N VAL A 152 12.66 33.72 23.43
CA VAL A 152 13.14 32.75 22.45
C VAL A 152 12.17 31.56 22.35
N SER A 153 12.05 30.94 21.17
CA SER A 153 11.23 29.73 21.03
C SER A 153 11.85 28.49 21.69
N SER A 154 13.17 28.46 21.87
CA SER A 154 13.88 27.41 22.59
C SER A 154 15.19 27.94 23.19
N THR A 155 15.57 27.45 24.37
CA THR A 155 16.89 27.69 25.00
C THR A 155 17.90 26.58 24.69
N ALA A 156 17.51 25.55 23.95
CA ALA A 156 18.38 24.48 23.46
C ALA A 156 18.06 24.16 21.99
N VAL A 157 19.09 24.11 21.14
CA VAL A 157 18.93 23.83 19.71
C VAL A 157 19.91 22.73 19.30
N SER A 158 19.39 21.63 18.77
CA SER A 158 20.19 20.59 18.13
C SER A 158 20.43 20.98 16.68
N VAL A 159 21.68 21.13 16.27
CA VAL A 159 22.07 21.49 14.90
C VAL A 159 22.64 20.23 14.25
N PRO A 160 22.06 19.70 13.17
CA PRO A 160 22.68 18.60 12.43
C PRO A 160 24.04 19.02 11.91
N GLU A 161 25.06 18.18 12.11
CA GLU A 161 26.36 18.33 11.46
C GLU A 161 26.21 18.40 9.93
N GLY A 162 26.95 19.30 9.29
CA GLY A 162 26.79 19.63 7.87
C GLY A 162 25.48 20.36 7.52
N GLY A 163 24.63 20.64 8.52
CA GLY A 163 23.27 21.14 8.37
C GLY A 163 22.99 22.47 9.05
N THR A 164 21.70 22.82 9.10
CA THR A 164 21.22 24.04 9.79
C THR A 164 20.04 23.74 10.69
N ALA A 165 19.90 24.53 11.76
CA ALA A 165 18.73 24.55 12.62
C ALA A 165 18.40 25.99 13.00
N SER A 166 17.20 26.24 13.53
CA SER A 166 16.78 27.60 13.85
C SER A 166 15.99 27.70 15.14
N TYR A 167 16.00 28.90 15.72
CA TYR A 167 15.08 29.33 16.76
C TYR A 167 14.55 30.72 16.40
N THR A 168 13.48 31.16 17.06
CA THR A 168 12.92 32.49 16.85
C THR A 168 13.06 33.36 18.08
N VAL A 169 13.17 34.67 17.87
CA VAL A 169 13.21 35.69 18.91
C VAL A 169 12.05 36.66 18.71
N ARG A 170 11.39 37.08 19.80
CA ARG A 170 10.47 38.23 19.82
C ARG A 170 10.62 39.02 21.11
N LEU A 171 9.98 40.18 21.19
CA LEU A 171 9.85 40.93 22.43
C LEU A 171 8.56 40.54 23.16
N GLN A 172 8.59 40.59 24.50
CA GLN A 172 7.43 40.27 25.34
C GLN A 172 6.37 41.39 25.33
N ALA A 173 6.77 42.63 25.11
CA ALA A 173 5.91 43.80 25.12
C ALA A 173 6.20 44.74 23.92
N GLN A 174 5.24 45.60 23.57
CA GLN A 174 5.45 46.64 22.58
C GLN A 174 6.52 47.64 23.08
N PRO A 175 7.66 47.81 22.39
CA PRO A 175 8.67 48.77 22.80
C PRO A 175 8.22 50.21 22.45
N SER A 176 8.71 51.21 23.17
CA SER A 176 8.45 52.63 22.87
C SER A 176 9.26 53.18 21.69
N GLY A 177 10.16 52.37 21.12
CA GLY A 177 11.02 52.70 19.99
C GLY A 177 11.66 51.44 19.42
N ASN A 178 12.51 51.59 18.41
CA ASN A 178 13.16 50.43 17.78
C ASN A 178 14.16 49.78 18.74
N VAL A 179 14.09 48.47 18.86
CA VAL A 179 14.99 47.63 19.68
C VAL A 179 15.83 46.78 18.74
N THR A 180 17.14 46.83 18.92
CA THR A 180 18.08 45.96 18.21
C THR A 180 18.46 44.81 19.12
N VAL A 181 18.28 43.58 18.65
CA VAL A 181 18.68 42.36 19.37
C VAL A 181 19.82 41.70 18.61
N THR A 182 20.89 41.34 19.31
CA THR A 182 22.05 40.63 18.75
C THR A 182 22.07 39.18 19.21
N ASN A 183 22.38 38.26 18.30
CA ASN A 183 22.57 36.83 18.54
C ASN A 183 24.05 36.51 18.31
N THR A 184 24.82 36.46 19.39
CA THR A 184 26.29 36.34 19.32
C THR A 184 26.74 34.98 19.82
N ALA A 185 27.49 34.26 18.99
CA ALA A 185 28.08 32.98 19.38
C ALA A 185 29.23 33.19 20.38
N GLY A 186 29.14 32.55 21.54
CA GLY A 186 30.13 32.62 22.62
C GLY A 186 31.37 31.74 22.38
N THR A 187 32.09 31.39 23.44
CA THR A 187 33.20 30.43 23.40
C THR A 187 32.65 29.00 23.42
N GLY A 188 33.18 28.12 22.58
CA GLY A 188 32.75 26.73 22.43
C GLY A 188 33.19 26.19 21.08
N ASP A 189 32.43 25.22 20.56
CA ASP A 189 32.70 24.62 19.25
C ASP A 189 32.64 25.65 18.12
N THR A 190 33.76 25.86 17.43
CA THR A 190 33.85 26.84 16.35
C THR A 190 33.08 26.46 15.10
N ASN A 191 32.72 25.19 14.92
CA ASN A 191 31.93 24.70 13.79
C ASN A 191 30.49 25.19 13.87
N ILE A 192 29.98 25.46 15.07
CA ILE A 192 28.66 26.03 15.27
C ILE A 192 28.72 27.54 15.08
N THR A 193 28.02 28.07 14.07
CA THR A 193 27.99 29.51 13.75
C THR A 193 26.58 30.05 13.57
N VAL A 194 26.40 31.35 13.79
CA VAL A 194 25.15 32.07 13.47
C VAL A 194 25.23 32.54 12.03
N THR A 195 24.50 31.88 11.12
CA THR A 195 24.54 32.16 9.68
C THR A 195 23.42 33.08 9.21
N GLY A 196 22.35 33.21 10.00
CA GLY A 196 21.24 34.13 9.75
C GLY A 196 20.67 34.71 11.04
N GLY A 197 20.22 35.97 11.01
CA GLY A 197 19.61 36.61 12.19
C GLY A 197 20.59 37.05 13.29
N GLY A 198 21.88 37.23 12.97
CA GLY A 198 22.88 37.74 13.93
C GLY A 198 22.52 39.09 14.56
N THR A 199 21.77 39.93 13.84
CA THR A 199 21.14 41.14 14.36
C THR A 199 19.69 41.20 13.89
N LEU A 200 18.76 41.45 14.80
CA LEU A 200 17.32 41.54 14.57
C LEU A 200 16.80 42.93 14.98
N ALA A 201 15.90 43.49 14.19
CA ALA A 201 15.30 44.80 14.45
C ALA A 201 13.81 44.65 14.78
N PHE A 202 13.44 45.05 15.98
CA PHE A 202 12.04 45.11 16.44
C PHE A 202 11.60 46.56 16.55
N THR A 203 10.38 46.83 16.15
CA THR A 203 9.72 48.13 16.09
C THR A 203 8.40 48.04 16.86
N THR A 204 7.73 49.16 17.05
CA THR A 204 6.37 49.19 17.60
C THR A 204 5.37 48.36 16.79
N ALA A 205 5.64 48.04 15.52
CA ALA A 205 4.73 47.31 14.64
C ALA A 205 5.02 45.80 14.52
N ASN A 206 6.24 45.34 14.79
CA ASN A 206 6.65 43.94 14.58
C ASN A 206 7.30 43.28 15.82
N TRP A 207 7.30 43.93 16.98
CA TRP A 207 7.91 43.43 18.22
C TRP A 207 7.42 42.04 18.64
N ASN A 208 6.15 41.72 18.36
CA ASN A 208 5.51 40.45 18.70
C ASN A 208 5.61 39.40 17.60
N ILE A 209 6.14 39.75 16.43
CA ILE A 209 6.34 38.83 15.30
C ILE A 209 7.67 38.11 15.53
N PRO A 210 7.67 36.76 15.72
CA PRO A 210 8.91 36.01 15.88
C PRO A 210 9.80 36.15 14.64
N GLN A 211 11.05 36.54 14.85
CA GLN A 211 12.08 36.64 13.82
C GLN A 211 13.09 35.50 13.98
N THR A 212 13.45 34.87 12.86
CA THR A 212 14.27 33.65 12.84
C THR A 212 15.77 33.95 12.97
N VAL A 213 16.45 33.13 13.77
CA VAL A 213 17.90 33.02 13.85
C VAL A 213 18.28 31.63 13.34
N THR A 214 19.20 31.57 12.38
CA THR A 214 19.66 30.33 11.76
C THR A 214 21.08 30.03 12.25
N LEU A 215 21.27 28.81 12.73
CA LEU A 215 22.55 28.24 13.12
C LEU A 215 22.98 27.21 12.07
N SER A 216 24.28 27.07 11.84
CA SER A 216 24.86 25.95 11.10
C SER A 216 25.94 25.27 11.93
N ALA A 217 26.14 23.97 11.71
CA ALA A 217 27.30 23.22 12.18
C ALA A 217 28.07 22.75 10.94
N SER A 218 29.38 23.05 10.87
CA SER A 218 30.24 22.58 9.78
C SER A 218 30.63 21.13 10.01
N GLU A 219 30.65 20.33 8.95
CA GLU A 219 31.14 18.94 8.99
C GLU A 219 32.59 18.89 9.50
N ASP A 220 32.85 18.02 10.47
CA ASP A 220 34.20 17.57 10.78
C ASP A 220 34.34 16.04 10.68
N ALA A 221 35.16 15.40 11.50
CA ALA A 221 35.48 13.98 11.36
C ALA A 221 35.61 13.27 12.71
N ASP A 222 35.26 13.95 13.81
CA ASP A 222 35.27 13.35 15.12
C ASP A 222 33.91 12.71 15.44
N THR A 223 33.69 12.24 16.66
CA THR A 223 32.45 11.50 17.03
C THR A 223 31.78 12.14 18.24
N THR A 224 32.14 13.39 18.53
CA THR A 224 31.87 14.11 19.75
C THR A 224 30.99 15.30 19.44
N ASN A 225 29.76 15.28 19.96
CA ASN A 225 28.88 16.44 19.88
C ASN A 225 29.55 17.70 20.49
N GLY A 226 29.88 18.65 19.62
CA GLY A 226 30.27 20.01 19.97
C GLY A 226 29.15 20.80 20.63
N THR A 227 29.49 21.75 21.51
CA THR A 227 28.50 22.69 22.06
C THR A 227 29.00 24.13 22.01
N ARG A 228 28.08 25.05 21.70
CA ARG A 228 28.36 26.48 21.70
C ARG A 228 27.14 27.30 22.17
N PRO A 229 27.28 28.16 23.20
CA PRO A 229 26.20 29.04 23.62
C PRO A 229 26.04 30.23 22.68
N ILE A 230 24.80 30.55 22.31
CA ILE A 230 24.41 31.76 21.58
C ILE A 230 23.76 32.74 22.57
N THR A 231 24.36 33.92 22.72
CA THR A 231 23.84 34.97 23.61
C THR A 231 22.91 35.88 22.82
N VAL A 232 21.64 35.89 23.19
CA VAL A 232 20.61 36.80 22.68
C VAL A 232 20.53 38.00 23.61
N ALA A 233 20.93 39.18 23.14
CA ALA A 233 21.07 40.37 23.97
C ALA A 233 20.52 41.62 23.29
N SER A 234 20.09 42.58 24.12
CA SER A 234 19.70 43.92 23.72
C SER A 234 20.02 44.89 24.85
N SER A 235 20.32 46.14 24.51
CA SER A 235 20.65 47.17 25.50
C SER A 235 19.48 47.39 26.46
N GLY A 236 19.74 47.29 27.76
CA GLY A 236 18.74 47.49 28.81
C GLY A 236 17.79 46.32 29.08
N LEU A 237 17.97 45.17 28.40
CA LEU A 237 17.21 43.94 28.65
C LEU A 237 18.12 42.84 29.21
N GLY A 238 17.54 41.92 29.99
CA GLY A 238 18.24 40.69 30.39
C GLY A 238 18.54 39.82 29.16
N SER A 239 19.77 39.32 29.06
CA SER A 239 20.16 38.41 27.99
C SER A 239 19.59 37.01 28.19
N VAL A 240 19.35 36.29 27.10
CA VAL A 240 18.97 34.88 27.10
C VAL A 240 20.06 34.08 26.40
N THR A 241 20.46 32.94 26.98
CA THR A 241 21.40 32.02 26.36
C THR A 241 20.64 30.87 25.71
N VAL A 242 20.94 30.61 24.43
CA VAL A 242 20.48 29.44 23.69
C VAL A 242 21.68 28.51 23.52
N ASN A 243 21.63 27.32 24.10
CA ASN A 243 22.70 26.33 23.98
C ASN A 243 22.53 25.56 22.66
N ALA A 244 23.43 25.79 21.71
CA ALA A 244 23.48 25.00 20.49
C ALA A 244 24.36 23.77 20.73
N THR A 245 23.84 22.59 20.38
CA THR A 245 24.57 21.32 20.42
C THR A 245 24.57 20.76 19.01
N GLU A 246 25.75 20.45 18.51
CA GLU A 246 25.89 19.69 17.29
C GLU A 246 25.39 18.26 17.50
N SER A 247 24.61 17.78 16.54
CA SER A 247 24.26 16.37 16.44
C SER A 247 25.19 15.75 15.41
N ASP A 248 26.26 15.17 15.93
CA ASP A 248 27.30 14.45 15.19
C ASP A 248 26.68 13.35 14.33
N ASN A 249 27.13 13.27 13.07
CA ASN A 249 26.65 12.29 12.10
C ASN A 249 27.65 11.13 11.87
N ASP A 250 28.79 11.15 12.56
CA ASP A 250 29.94 10.25 12.43
C ASP A 250 29.92 9.05 13.41
N LEU A 251 28.76 8.76 14.01
CA LEU A 251 28.60 7.71 15.02
C LEU A 251 28.74 6.26 14.49
N GLY A 252 29.88 5.62 14.79
CA GLY A 252 29.97 4.20 15.21
C GLY A 252 29.63 3.10 14.20
N CYS A 253 29.38 3.44 12.94
CA CYS A 253 29.10 2.46 11.90
C CYS A 253 30.40 1.79 11.45
N THR A 254 30.47 0.45 11.52
CA THR A 254 31.62 -0.29 10.97
C THR A 254 31.55 -0.24 9.46
N GLN A 255 32.55 0.37 8.84
CA GLN A 255 32.56 0.56 7.40
C GLN A 255 32.51 -0.79 6.66
N GLY A 256 31.63 -0.88 5.66
CA GLY A 256 31.30 -2.15 5.01
C GLY A 256 30.68 -1.96 3.63
N LEU A 257 30.83 -2.98 2.79
CA LEU A 257 30.11 -3.06 1.52
C LEU A 257 28.73 -3.66 1.79
N ILE A 258 27.69 -3.08 1.19
CA ILE A 258 26.34 -3.62 1.23
C ILE A 258 25.94 -3.93 -0.20
N VAL A 259 25.64 -5.20 -0.46
CA VAL A 259 25.13 -5.68 -1.74
C VAL A 259 23.65 -6.02 -1.61
N THR A 260 22.85 -5.57 -2.57
CA THR A 260 21.42 -5.89 -2.68
C THR A 260 21.15 -6.52 -4.05
N PRO A 261 20.48 -7.69 -4.13
CA PRO A 261 19.88 -8.44 -3.02
C PRO A 261 20.94 -9.01 -2.06
N THR A 262 20.57 -9.20 -0.80
CA THR A 262 21.47 -9.73 0.25
C THR A 262 21.73 -11.23 0.08
N SER A 263 20.99 -11.89 -0.82
CA SER A 263 21.30 -13.24 -1.27
C SER A 263 22.67 -13.24 -1.93
N ALA A 264 23.55 -14.15 -1.53
CA ALA A 264 24.88 -14.34 -2.13
C ALA A 264 24.83 -14.86 -3.58
N THR A 265 23.68 -14.76 -4.24
CA THR A 265 23.38 -15.29 -5.56
C THR A 265 22.56 -14.28 -6.37
N VAL A 266 22.90 -14.15 -7.65
CA VAL A 266 22.14 -13.38 -8.65
C VAL A 266 21.94 -14.29 -9.86
N THR A 267 20.68 -14.51 -10.23
CA THR A 267 20.35 -15.30 -11.43
C THR A 267 20.34 -14.39 -12.66
N VAL A 268 21.07 -14.77 -13.71
CA VAL A 268 21.19 -14.02 -14.96
C VAL A 268 20.60 -14.90 -16.09
N PRO A 269 19.45 -14.58 -16.68
CA PRO A 269 18.94 -15.34 -17.81
C PRO A 269 19.93 -15.28 -18.98
N GLU A 270 20.10 -16.40 -19.68
CA GLU A 270 20.89 -16.45 -20.91
C GLU A 270 20.37 -15.46 -21.98
N GLY A 271 21.31 -14.96 -22.79
CA GLY A 271 21.04 -13.90 -23.77
C GLY A 271 20.62 -12.55 -23.16
N SER A 272 20.61 -12.41 -21.83
CA SER A 272 20.02 -11.27 -21.12
C SER A 272 20.96 -10.70 -20.05
N THR A 273 20.43 -9.74 -19.29
CA THR A 273 21.14 -9.06 -18.20
C THR A 273 20.37 -9.13 -16.90
N ALA A 274 21.10 -9.19 -15.80
CA ALA A 274 20.56 -8.99 -14.46
C ALA A 274 21.43 -7.97 -13.71
N THR A 275 20.91 -7.44 -12.61
CA THR A 275 21.61 -6.40 -11.85
C THR A 275 21.62 -6.71 -10.35
N TYR A 276 22.65 -6.21 -9.68
CA TYR A 276 22.65 -6.00 -8.24
C TYR A 276 23.15 -4.59 -7.96
N THR A 277 22.92 -4.11 -6.74
CA THR A 277 23.40 -2.79 -6.33
C THR A 277 24.39 -2.89 -5.19
N VAL A 278 25.31 -1.94 -5.14
CA VAL A 278 26.30 -1.79 -4.08
C VAL A 278 26.13 -0.42 -3.44
N ARG A 279 26.27 -0.34 -2.13
CA ARG A 279 26.46 0.92 -1.38
C ARG A 279 27.42 0.70 -0.22
N LEU A 280 27.87 1.77 0.41
CA LEU A 280 28.63 1.69 1.66
C LEU A 280 27.66 1.67 2.86
N ALA A 281 28.11 1.03 3.94
CA ALA A 281 27.39 0.99 5.19
C ALA A 281 27.40 2.34 5.91
N CYS A 282 28.49 3.11 5.75
CA CYS A 282 28.73 4.38 6.42
C CYS A 282 29.35 5.41 5.48
N GLN A 283 29.21 6.69 5.82
CA GLN A 283 29.86 7.80 5.14
C GLN A 283 31.39 7.64 5.16
N PRO A 284 32.08 7.64 4.01
CA PRO A 284 33.53 7.61 3.99
C PRO A 284 34.10 9.04 4.12
N THR A 285 35.27 9.18 4.74
CA THR A 285 35.98 10.48 4.88
C THR A 285 36.66 10.95 3.59
N SER A 286 36.77 10.06 2.59
CA SER A 286 37.28 10.35 1.24
C SER A 286 36.66 9.40 0.22
N SER A 287 36.78 9.71 -1.07
CA SER A 287 36.18 8.87 -2.10
C SER A 287 36.75 7.44 -2.11
N VAL A 288 35.87 6.45 -2.07
CA VAL A 288 36.17 5.02 -2.14
C VAL A 288 35.89 4.50 -3.55
N SER A 289 36.85 3.80 -4.14
CA SER A 289 36.66 3.07 -5.40
C SER A 289 36.39 1.60 -5.09
N VAL A 290 35.21 1.13 -5.49
CA VAL A 290 34.76 -0.26 -5.33
C VAL A 290 34.78 -0.94 -6.69
N THR A 291 35.38 -2.12 -6.79
CA THR A 291 35.44 -2.90 -8.03
C THR A 291 34.61 -4.16 -7.94
N SER A 292 33.93 -4.51 -9.02
CA SER A 292 33.24 -5.78 -9.20
C SER A 292 33.97 -6.60 -10.25
N THR A 293 34.71 -7.61 -9.80
CA THR A 293 35.59 -8.42 -10.67
C THR A 293 35.09 -9.85 -10.78
N ALA A 294 34.91 -10.32 -12.01
CA ALA A 294 34.49 -11.68 -12.29
C ALA A 294 35.66 -12.66 -12.09
N GLY A 295 35.49 -13.65 -11.20
CA GLY A 295 36.48 -14.67 -10.88
C GLY A 295 36.53 -15.81 -11.90
N THR A 296 37.06 -16.97 -11.48
CA THR A 296 37.05 -18.21 -12.28
C THR A 296 35.69 -18.90 -12.19
N GLY A 297 35.13 -19.31 -13.33
CA GLY A 297 33.80 -19.91 -13.44
C GLY A 297 33.32 -19.82 -14.88
N ASP A 298 32.00 -19.78 -15.08
CA ASP A 298 31.42 -19.70 -16.42
C ASP A 298 31.81 -18.39 -17.14
N THR A 299 32.52 -18.52 -18.26
CA THR A 299 32.99 -17.35 -19.01
C THR A 299 31.89 -16.59 -19.75
N ASN A 300 30.71 -17.20 -19.93
CA ASN A 300 29.55 -16.58 -20.55
C ASN A 300 28.96 -15.49 -19.66
N ILE A 301 29.13 -15.62 -18.34
CA ILE A 301 28.75 -14.60 -17.37
C ILE A 301 29.82 -13.51 -17.30
N THR A 302 29.46 -12.26 -17.62
CA THR A 302 30.38 -11.12 -17.59
C THR A 302 29.80 -9.91 -16.85
N VAL A 303 30.68 -9.05 -16.33
CA VAL A 303 30.29 -7.73 -15.78
C VAL A 303 30.33 -6.72 -16.92
N THR A 304 29.16 -6.29 -17.38
CA THR A 304 29.03 -5.41 -18.55
C THR A 304 28.83 -3.94 -18.18
N GLY A 305 28.41 -3.66 -16.94
CA GLY A 305 28.26 -2.31 -16.41
C GLY A 305 28.59 -2.25 -14.91
N GLY A 306 29.14 -1.11 -14.46
CA GLY A 306 29.45 -0.92 -13.03
C GLY A 306 30.67 -1.69 -12.53
N ALA A 307 31.61 -2.07 -13.40
CA ALA A 307 32.84 -2.77 -13.01
C ALA A 307 33.69 -1.99 -11.97
N THR A 308 33.62 -0.66 -12.01
CA THR A 308 34.18 0.23 -10.99
C THR A 308 33.13 1.27 -10.59
N LEU A 309 32.85 1.36 -9.30
CA LEU A 309 31.92 2.30 -8.67
C LEU A 309 32.71 3.28 -7.80
N THR A 310 32.29 4.54 -7.77
CA THR A 310 32.93 5.58 -6.94
C THR A 310 31.94 6.13 -5.92
N PHE A 311 32.25 5.92 -4.64
CA PHE A 311 31.46 6.43 -3.53
C PHE A 311 32.21 7.59 -2.86
N THR A 312 31.58 8.76 -2.81
CA THR A 312 32.06 9.98 -2.15
C THR A 312 31.34 10.17 -0.81
N PRO A 313 31.79 11.09 0.06
CA PRO A 313 31.04 11.45 1.27
C PRO A 313 29.59 11.88 0.99
N ALA A 314 29.26 12.31 -0.24
CA ALA A 314 27.93 12.78 -0.59
C ALA A 314 27.00 11.71 -1.18
N ASN A 315 27.52 10.56 -1.64
CA ASN A 315 26.71 9.56 -2.36
C ASN A 315 26.88 8.11 -1.85
N TRP A 316 27.63 7.91 -0.77
CA TRP A 316 27.97 6.60 -0.22
C TRP A 316 26.77 5.69 0.08
N ASN A 317 25.64 6.29 0.45
CA ASN A 317 24.40 5.61 0.80
C ASN A 317 23.47 5.40 -0.40
N ILE A 318 23.78 5.96 -1.56
CA ILE A 318 23.00 5.80 -2.79
C ILE A 318 23.43 4.49 -3.45
N PRO A 319 22.53 3.49 -3.60
CA PRO A 319 22.85 2.25 -4.29
C PRO A 319 23.28 2.53 -5.73
N GLN A 320 24.46 2.04 -6.12
CA GLN A 320 24.96 2.09 -7.48
C GLN A 320 24.88 0.71 -8.12
N THR A 321 24.45 0.67 -9.38
CA THR A 321 24.12 -0.58 -10.09
C THR A 321 25.34 -1.22 -10.73
N VAL A 322 25.46 -2.54 -10.58
CA VAL A 322 26.32 -3.41 -11.37
C VAL A 322 25.44 -4.24 -12.28
N THR A 323 25.78 -4.30 -13.56
CA THR A 323 25.07 -5.08 -14.58
C THR A 323 25.89 -6.28 -14.97
N LEU A 324 25.27 -7.45 -14.87
CA LEU A 324 25.78 -8.72 -15.35
C LEU A 324 25.07 -9.09 -16.65
N SER A 325 25.74 -9.81 -17.54
CA SER A 325 25.12 -10.49 -18.66
C SER A 325 25.55 -11.94 -18.70
N ALA A 326 24.68 -12.84 -19.15
CA ALA A 326 25.02 -14.19 -19.54
C ALA A 326 24.89 -14.27 -21.07
N SER A 327 25.97 -14.63 -21.76
CA SER A 327 25.92 -14.92 -23.20
C SER A 327 25.25 -16.26 -23.42
N GLN A 328 24.56 -16.43 -24.55
CA GLN A 328 23.98 -17.72 -24.89
C GLN A 328 25.09 -18.77 -25.04
N ASP A 329 24.88 -19.96 -24.47
CA ASP A 329 25.60 -21.15 -24.90
C ASP A 329 24.66 -22.25 -25.40
N ALA A 330 24.99 -23.52 -25.22
CA ALA A 330 24.22 -24.61 -25.82
C ALA A 330 24.15 -25.84 -24.92
N ASP A 331 24.56 -25.70 -23.67
CA ASP A 331 24.42 -26.78 -22.70
C ASP A 331 23.10 -26.67 -21.93
N THR A 332 22.93 -27.43 -20.86
CA THR A 332 21.66 -27.47 -20.11
C THR A 332 21.90 -27.29 -18.62
N THR A 333 23.11 -26.85 -18.28
CA THR A 333 23.63 -26.75 -16.94
C THR A 333 23.87 -25.29 -16.65
N ASN A 334 23.08 -24.73 -15.74
CA ASN A 334 23.36 -23.43 -15.14
C ASN A 334 24.83 -23.34 -14.70
N GLY A 335 25.66 -22.64 -15.47
CA GLY A 335 27.00 -22.25 -15.09
C GLY A 335 26.95 -21.19 -14.01
N THR A 336 28.05 -21.14 -13.25
CA THR A 336 28.17 -20.18 -12.16
C THR A 336 29.51 -19.47 -12.24
N ARG A 337 29.48 -18.19 -11.88
CA ARG A 337 30.69 -17.37 -11.79
C ARG A 337 30.63 -16.45 -10.57
N PRO A 338 31.63 -16.53 -9.66
CA PRO A 338 31.71 -15.60 -8.55
C PRO A 338 32.13 -14.22 -9.05
N ILE A 339 31.40 -13.19 -8.64
CA ILE A 339 31.73 -11.78 -8.81
C ILE A 339 32.18 -11.23 -7.46
N THR A 340 33.45 -10.84 -7.36
CA THR A 340 34.02 -10.29 -6.11
C THR A 340 33.89 -8.77 -6.12
N VAL A 341 33.12 -8.25 -5.17
CA VAL A 341 32.97 -6.82 -4.89
C VAL A 341 33.98 -6.45 -3.81
N SER A 342 34.91 -5.53 -4.10
CA SER A 342 36.02 -5.21 -3.20
C SER A 342 36.45 -3.74 -3.25
N ALA A 343 36.98 -3.24 -2.14
CA ALA A 343 37.67 -1.96 -2.04
C ALA A 343 38.80 -2.04 -1.00
N THR A 344 39.83 -1.19 -1.15
CA THR A 344 40.95 -1.14 -0.19
C THR A 344 40.46 -0.81 1.22
N GLY A 345 40.78 -1.67 2.19
CA GLY A 345 40.36 -1.50 3.59
C GLY A 345 38.97 -2.05 3.91
N PHE A 346 38.28 -2.68 2.95
CA PHE A 346 36.97 -3.32 3.15
C PHE A 346 37.10 -4.85 3.11
N THR A 347 36.22 -5.53 3.84
CA THR A 347 36.02 -6.98 3.63
C THR A 347 35.25 -7.17 2.32
N GLY A 348 35.82 -7.92 1.37
CA GLY A 348 35.20 -8.19 0.09
C GLY A 348 33.94 -9.07 0.21
N ILE A 349 32.98 -8.87 -0.70
CA ILE A 349 31.75 -9.66 -0.80
C ILE A 349 31.75 -10.42 -2.12
N THR A 350 31.41 -11.70 -2.08
CA THR A 350 31.23 -12.51 -3.28
C THR A 350 29.74 -12.63 -3.60
N VAL A 351 29.37 -12.21 -4.81
CA VAL A 351 28.06 -12.47 -5.42
C VAL A 351 28.24 -13.63 -6.40
N THR A 352 27.58 -14.75 -6.16
CA THR A 352 27.58 -15.87 -7.11
C THR A 352 26.59 -15.56 -8.21
N ALA A 353 27.07 -15.23 -9.40
CA ALA A 353 26.20 -15.15 -10.56
C ALA A 353 25.93 -16.57 -11.06
N THR A 354 24.67 -16.92 -11.23
CA THR A 354 24.22 -18.20 -11.80
C THR A 354 23.50 -17.86 -13.08
N GLU A 355 23.94 -18.40 -14.21
CA GLU A 355 23.12 -18.28 -15.41
C GLU A 355 21.88 -19.16 -15.27
N ALA A 356 20.73 -18.61 -15.62
CA ALA A 356 19.52 -19.39 -15.81
C ALA A 356 19.51 -19.82 -17.27
N ASP A 357 19.91 -21.06 -17.46
CA ASP A 357 19.93 -21.76 -18.72
C ASP A 357 18.51 -21.84 -19.28
N ASP A 358 18.31 -21.32 -20.49
CA ASP A 358 17.05 -21.40 -21.22
C ASP A 358 17.03 -22.54 -22.25
N ASP A 359 18.13 -23.28 -22.36
CA ASP A 359 18.29 -24.51 -23.13
C ASP A 359 17.79 -25.75 -22.35
N GLY A 360 17.55 -25.60 -21.03
CA GLY A 360 16.89 -26.55 -20.13
C GLY A 360 15.36 -26.57 -20.21
N GLY A 361 14.74 -25.61 -20.88
CA GLY A 361 13.37 -25.75 -21.36
C GLY A 361 13.39 -26.72 -22.53
N THR A 362 12.74 -27.89 -22.41
CA THR A 362 12.75 -28.95 -23.43
C THR A 362 12.78 -28.35 -24.83
N GLY A 363 13.93 -28.41 -25.52
CA GLY A 363 14.10 -28.01 -26.93
C GLY A 363 13.34 -28.94 -27.88
N GLY A 364 12.07 -29.21 -27.56
CA GLY A 364 11.19 -30.21 -28.11
C GLY A 364 9.73 -29.85 -27.87
N ALA A 365 8.84 -30.67 -28.39
CA ALA A 365 7.42 -30.38 -28.35
C ALA A 365 6.86 -30.38 -26.92
N ALA A 366 5.79 -29.60 -26.69
CA ALA A 366 5.04 -29.58 -25.44
C ALA A 366 4.72 -31.02 -25.00
N PRO A 367 4.87 -31.34 -23.69
CA PRO A 367 4.72 -32.71 -23.23
C PRO A 367 3.29 -33.19 -23.42
N ALA A 368 3.12 -34.46 -23.79
CA ALA A 368 1.82 -35.11 -23.68
C ALA A 368 1.44 -35.25 -22.20
N LEU A 369 0.18 -34.93 -21.87
CA LEU A 369 -0.30 -34.83 -20.50
C LEU A 369 -1.37 -35.88 -20.18
N HIS A 370 -1.41 -36.29 -18.92
CA HIS A 370 -2.48 -37.12 -18.37
C HIS A 370 -2.66 -36.84 -16.88
N VAL A 371 -3.82 -37.24 -16.33
CA VAL A 371 -4.11 -37.08 -14.90
C VAL A 371 -3.76 -38.37 -14.16
N SER A 372 -3.16 -38.22 -12.98
CA SER A 372 -2.95 -39.32 -12.04
C SER A 372 -3.21 -38.83 -10.61
N GLY A 373 -4.28 -39.34 -10.00
CA GLY A 373 -4.75 -38.84 -8.70
C GLY A 373 -5.07 -37.35 -8.78
N ASN A 374 -4.40 -36.55 -7.94
CA ASN A 374 -4.54 -35.10 -7.91
C ASN A 374 -3.45 -34.35 -8.70
N LYS A 375 -2.68 -35.05 -9.54
CA LYS A 375 -1.56 -34.47 -10.30
C LYS A 375 -1.79 -34.53 -11.80
N LEU A 376 -1.35 -33.48 -12.48
CA LEU A 376 -1.14 -33.48 -13.92
C LEU A 376 0.29 -33.97 -14.17
N LEU A 377 0.43 -34.99 -15.00
CA LEU A 377 1.71 -35.62 -15.28
C LEU A 377 2.04 -35.57 -16.78
N THR A 378 3.32 -35.44 -17.09
CA THR A 378 3.85 -35.70 -18.44
C THR A 378 3.76 -37.19 -18.77
N ALA A 379 3.88 -37.56 -20.04
CA ALA A 379 3.94 -38.97 -20.47
C ALA A 379 5.10 -39.76 -19.83
N THR A 380 6.16 -39.09 -19.36
CA THR A 380 7.29 -39.72 -18.64
C THR A 380 7.03 -39.85 -17.13
N GLY A 381 5.91 -39.32 -16.62
CA GLY A 381 5.49 -39.42 -15.23
C GLY A 381 5.94 -38.27 -14.32
N ALA A 382 6.55 -37.21 -14.87
CA ALA A 382 6.92 -36.02 -14.10
C ALA A 382 5.69 -35.16 -13.80
N THR A 383 5.61 -34.58 -12.59
CA THR A 383 4.53 -33.61 -12.28
C THR A 383 4.71 -32.37 -13.14
N TYR A 384 3.62 -31.88 -13.71
CA TYR A 384 3.62 -30.75 -14.61
C TYR A 384 2.62 -29.68 -14.16
N ARG A 385 3.06 -28.42 -14.11
CA ARG A 385 2.24 -27.24 -13.87
C ARG A 385 2.16 -26.43 -15.16
N MET A 386 0.94 -26.21 -15.64
CA MET A 386 0.68 -25.27 -16.73
C MET A 386 0.78 -23.84 -16.18
N LEU A 387 1.83 -23.11 -16.56
CA LEU A 387 2.10 -21.74 -16.11
C LEU A 387 2.14 -20.83 -17.34
N GLY A 388 1.26 -19.85 -17.44
CA GLY A 388 1.27 -19.01 -18.63
C GLY A 388 0.17 -17.97 -18.73
N VAL A 389 -0.41 -17.83 -19.92
CA VAL A 389 -1.25 -16.67 -20.27
C VAL A 389 -2.49 -17.08 -21.07
N ASN A 390 -3.51 -16.23 -21.02
CA ASN A 390 -4.60 -16.26 -21.99
C ASN A 390 -4.21 -15.43 -23.23
N ARG A 391 -4.52 -15.93 -24.43
CA ARG A 391 -4.38 -15.19 -25.70
C ARG A 391 -5.76 -14.97 -26.29
N ALA A 392 -6.43 -13.91 -25.82
CA ALA A 392 -7.77 -13.55 -26.28
C ALA A 392 -7.73 -13.03 -27.73
N SER A 393 -8.65 -13.50 -28.56
CA SER A 393 -9.00 -12.93 -29.86
C SER A 393 -9.97 -13.84 -30.62
N ALA A 394 -9.68 -15.14 -30.69
CA ALA A 394 -10.39 -16.06 -31.58
C ALA A 394 -11.87 -16.25 -31.20
N GLU A 395 -12.24 -15.94 -29.96
CA GLU A 395 -13.62 -15.86 -29.47
C GLU A 395 -14.42 -14.70 -30.05
N PHE A 396 -13.79 -13.54 -30.32
CA PHE A 396 -14.53 -12.32 -30.69
C PHE A 396 -14.18 -11.78 -32.08
N ALA A 397 -12.96 -11.96 -32.56
CA ALA A 397 -12.47 -11.26 -33.73
C ALA A 397 -13.28 -11.61 -34.99
N CYS A 398 -13.66 -12.88 -35.13
CA CYS A 398 -14.42 -13.38 -36.27
C CYS A 398 -15.84 -12.78 -36.33
N VAL A 399 -16.50 -12.56 -35.19
CA VAL A 399 -17.85 -11.97 -35.13
C VAL A 399 -17.83 -10.45 -35.09
N GLN A 400 -16.67 -9.84 -34.83
CA GLN A 400 -16.48 -8.38 -34.83
C GLN A 400 -15.82 -7.84 -36.12
N GLY A 401 -15.61 -8.70 -37.13
CA GLY A 401 -15.03 -8.30 -38.41
C GLY A 401 -13.53 -7.95 -38.33
N LYS A 402 -12.81 -8.49 -37.34
CA LYS A 402 -11.38 -8.27 -37.11
C LYS A 402 -10.49 -9.39 -37.68
N GLY A 403 -11.08 -10.38 -38.35
CA GLY A 403 -10.37 -11.59 -38.80
C GLY A 403 -10.34 -12.67 -37.72
N LEU A 404 -9.39 -13.61 -37.79
CA LEU A 404 -9.23 -14.63 -36.76
C LEU A 404 -8.51 -14.08 -35.51
N TRP A 405 -7.48 -13.26 -35.76
CA TRP A 405 -6.64 -12.64 -34.73
C TRP A 405 -6.75 -11.12 -34.84
N ASP A 406 -7.03 -10.41 -33.74
CA ASP A 406 -7.28 -8.96 -33.67
C ASP A 406 -6.05 -8.06 -33.90
N SER A 407 -5.03 -8.62 -34.57
CA SER A 407 -3.71 -8.10 -34.92
C SER A 407 -2.67 -8.18 -33.79
N PRO A 408 -1.44 -8.68 -34.08
CA PRO A 408 -1.00 -9.41 -35.27
C PRO A 408 -1.50 -10.86 -35.24
N GLN A 409 -1.28 -11.57 -36.34
CA GLN A 409 -1.43 -13.03 -36.37
C GLN A 409 -0.35 -13.64 -35.45
N PRO A 410 -0.66 -14.66 -34.64
CA PRO A 410 0.36 -15.39 -33.89
C PRO A 410 1.37 -16.02 -34.85
N ASP A 411 2.64 -15.77 -34.58
CA ASP A 411 3.77 -16.31 -35.30
C ASP A 411 4.92 -16.66 -34.34
N GLN A 412 6.02 -17.17 -34.89
CA GLN A 412 7.17 -17.59 -34.10
C GLN A 412 7.72 -16.45 -33.23
N SER A 413 7.73 -15.20 -33.70
CA SER A 413 8.23 -14.07 -32.92
C SER A 413 7.37 -13.78 -31.70
N THR A 414 6.04 -13.86 -31.84
CA THR A 414 5.12 -13.68 -30.72
C THR A 414 5.23 -14.82 -29.69
N VAL A 415 5.60 -16.03 -30.13
CA VAL A 415 5.83 -17.19 -29.27
C VAL A 415 7.20 -17.12 -28.59
N ASP A 416 8.23 -16.62 -29.28
CA ASP A 416 9.54 -16.35 -28.68
C ASP A 416 9.44 -15.32 -27.55
N ALA A 417 8.62 -14.27 -27.75
CA ALA A 417 8.31 -13.32 -26.68
C ALA A 417 7.63 -13.97 -25.46
N MET A 418 6.78 -14.97 -25.67
CA MET A 418 6.19 -15.74 -24.57
C MET A 418 7.23 -16.60 -23.85
N LYS A 419 8.10 -17.30 -24.59
CA LYS A 419 9.18 -18.10 -24.02
C LYS A 419 10.15 -17.25 -23.18
N ALA A 420 10.44 -16.02 -23.62
CA ALA A 420 11.27 -15.08 -22.86
C ALA A 420 10.66 -14.65 -21.50
N TRP A 421 9.39 -14.98 -21.24
CA TRP A 421 8.72 -14.80 -19.95
C TRP A 421 8.61 -16.11 -19.17
N ASN A 422 9.22 -17.20 -19.64
CA ASN A 422 9.08 -18.55 -19.10
C ASN A 422 7.62 -19.06 -19.13
N ILE A 423 6.88 -18.76 -20.22
CA ILE A 423 5.51 -19.23 -20.43
C ILE A 423 5.52 -20.66 -20.98
N HIS A 424 4.79 -21.55 -20.31
CA HIS A 424 4.66 -22.98 -20.63
C HIS A 424 3.22 -23.41 -20.98
N ALA A 425 2.25 -22.49 -20.92
CA ALA A 425 0.89 -22.72 -21.34
C ALA A 425 0.24 -21.49 -21.98
N VAL A 426 -0.58 -21.70 -23.01
CA VAL A 426 -1.41 -20.65 -23.60
C VAL A 426 -2.85 -21.13 -23.69
N ARG A 427 -3.75 -20.41 -23.01
CA ARG A 427 -5.19 -20.63 -23.11
C ARG A 427 -5.76 -19.80 -24.26
N ILE A 428 -6.51 -20.47 -25.15
CA ILE A 428 -6.97 -19.96 -26.44
C ILE A 428 -8.50 -19.95 -26.45
N PRO A 429 -9.12 -18.80 -26.15
CA PRO A 429 -10.56 -18.62 -26.25
C PRO A 429 -11.08 -18.80 -27.68
N LEU A 430 -12.06 -19.68 -27.86
CA LEU A 430 -12.68 -19.97 -29.15
C LEU A 430 -14.16 -19.57 -29.21
N ASN A 431 -14.62 -19.30 -30.42
CA ASN A 431 -16.01 -19.02 -30.74
C ASN A 431 -16.68 -20.26 -31.32
N GLU A 432 -17.79 -20.68 -30.75
CA GLU A 432 -18.53 -21.85 -31.19
C GLU A 432 -19.00 -21.74 -32.65
N GLU A 433 -19.67 -20.65 -33.01
CA GLU A 433 -20.26 -20.48 -34.34
C GLU A 433 -19.19 -20.26 -35.41
N CYS A 434 -18.10 -19.54 -35.09
CA CYS A 434 -17.00 -19.39 -36.02
C CYS A 434 -16.29 -20.72 -36.26
N TRP A 435 -16.10 -21.56 -35.23
CA TRP A 435 -15.56 -22.90 -35.42
C TRP A 435 -16.50 -23.81 -36.22
N ASN A 436 -17.79 -23.79 -35.90
CA ASN A 436 -18.80 -24.61 -36.57
C ASN A 436 -19.10 -24.15 -38.00
N GLY A 437 -18.70 -22.93 -38.38
CA GLY A 437 -18.96 -22.37 -39.71
C GLY A 437 -20.37 -21.85 -39.91
N THR A 438 -21.07 -21.51 -38.82
CA THR A 438 -22.46 -21.03 -38.86
C THR A 438 -22.57 -19.51 -38.83
N ASN A 439 -21.57 -18.81 -38.28
CA ASN A 439 -21.53 -17.35 -38.17
C ASN A 439 -20.09 -16.81 -38.07
N GLY A 440 -19.90 -15.49 -38.26
CA GLY A 440 -18.59 -14.81 -38.20
C GLY A 440 -17.74 -14.95 -39.46
N THR A 441 -16.64 -14.21 -39.57
CA THR A 441 -15.69 -14.28 -40.70
C THR A 441 -14.26 -13.98 -40.22
N PRO A 442 -13.29 -14.91 -40.41
CA PRO A 442 -13.44 -16.23 -41.00
C PRO A 442 -14.24 -17.18 -40.09
N ASN A 443 -14.81 -18.23 -40.68
CA ASN A 443 -15.48 -19.31 -39.97
C ASN A 443 -15.17 -20.67 -40.63
N GLY A 444 -15.65 -21.77 -40.04
CA GLY A 444 -15.54 -23.12 -40.56
C GLY A 444 -14.09 -23.53 -40.79
N ALA A 445 -13.79 -24.11 -41.95
CA ALA A 445 -12.47 -24.64 -42.27
C ALA A 445 -11.34 -23.61 -42.13
N THR A 446 -11.56 -22.35 -42.51
CA THR A 446 -10.54 -21.30 -42.40
C THR A 446 -10.25 -20.94 -40.95
N TYR A 447 -11.29 -20.81 -40.12
CA TYR A 447 -11.13 -20.56 -38.69
C TYR A 447 -10.43 -21.74 -38.00
N GLN A 448 -10.89 -22.97 -38.27
CA GLN A 448 -10.32 -24.20 -37.74
C GLN A 448 -8.84 -24.35 -38.12
N GLN A 449 -8.46 -24.03 -39.35
CA GLN A 449 -7.08 -24.13 -39.79
C GLN A 449 -6.19 -23.14 -39.05
N GLY A 450 -6.58 -21.87 -38.94
CA GLY A 450 -5.76 -20.89 -38.22
C GLY A 450 -5.60 -21.20 -36.73
N VAL A 451 -6.60 -21.80 -36.09
CA VAL A 451 -6.46 -22.31 -34.70
C VAL A 451 -5.50 -23.50 -34.65
N LYS A 452 -5.60 -24.46 -35.59
CA LYS A 452 -4.67 -25.60 -35.68
C LYS A 452 -3.23 -25.17 -35.92
N ASP A 453 -3.02 -24.15 -36.75
CA ASP A 453 -1.70 -23.60 -37.03
C ASP A 453 -1.08 -23.01 -35.76
N TYR A 454 -1.85 -22.25 -34.98
CA TYR A 454 -1.35 -21.70 -33.71
C TYR A 454 -1.11 -22.78 -32.65
N VAL A 455 -2.02 -23.74 -32.50
CA VAL A 455 -1.84 -24.91 -31.62
C VAL A 455 -0.56 -25.68 -31.99
N THR A 456 -0.31 -25.89 -33.28
CA THR A 456 0.89 -26.57 -33.77
C THR A 456 2.16 -25.77 -33.44
N LEU A 457 2.12 -24.46 -33.62
CA LEU A 457 3.22 -23.57 -33.30
C LEU A 457 3.56 -23.60 -31.80
N LEU A 458 2.55 -23.54 -30.92
CA LEU A 458 2.73 -23.59 -29.46
C LEU A 458 3.33 -24.94 -29.05
N VAL A 459 2.77 -26.05 -29.54
CA VAL A 459 3.27 -27.39 -29.25
C VAL A 459 4.72 -27.53 -29.71
N ALA A 460 5.08 -27.06 -30.91
CA ALA A 460 6.45 -27.13 -31.40
C ALA A 460 7.46 -26.33 -30.55
N ASN A 461 6.98 -25.38 -29.74
CA ASN A 461 7.77 -24.51 -28.88
C ASN A 461 7.70 -24.88 -27.40
N GLY A 462 7.26 -26.09 -27.05
CA GLY A 462 7.18 -26.54 -25.65
C GLY A 462 5.99 -25.97 -24.87
N ILE A 463 5.14 -25.14 -25.49
CA ILE A 463 4.02 -24.47 -24.82
C ILE A 463 2.76 -25.32 -24.95
N THR A 464 2.13 -25.65 -23.82
CA THR A 464 0.88 -26.41 -23.75
C THR A 464 -0.31 -25.56 -24.20
N PRO A 465 -0.99 -25.87 -25.32
CA PRO A 465 -2.19 -25.15 -25.72
C PRO A 465 -3.42 -25.69 -24.96
N ILE A 466 -4.19 -24.77 -24.38
CA ILE A 466 -5.49 -25.04 -23.75
C ILE A 466 -6.55 -24.44 -24.66
N VAL A 467 -7.27 -25.27 -25.42
CA VAL A 467 -8.36 -24.80 -26.29
C VAL A 467 -9.68 -24.82 -25.53
N GLU A 468 -10.46 -23.75 -25.63
CA GLU A 468 -11.63 -23.57 -24.79
C GLU A 468 -12.79 -22.89 -25.51
N MET A 469 -14.02 -23.27 -25.16
CA MET A 469 -15.22 -22.66 -25.72
C MET A 469 -15.63 -21.44 -24.89
N HIS A 470 -15.34 -20.26 -25.42
CA HIS A 470 -15.52 -19.01 -24.69
C HIS A 470 -16.91 -18.41 -24.92
N TRP A 471 -17.31 -18.30 -26.19
CA TRP A 471 -18.63 -17.79 -26.59
C TRP A 471 -19.39 -18.84 -27.38
N ASN A 472 -20.66 -19.01 -27.02
CA ASN A 472 -21.55 -19.98 -27.64
C ASN A 472 -22.92 -19.36 -27.97
N TRP A 473 -23.68 -20.09 -28.78
CA TRP A 473 -25.02 -19.76 -29.20
C TRP A 473 -26.01 -19.88 -28.04
N GLY A 474 -27.01 -19.01 -28.01
CA GLY A 474 -28.11 -19.07 -27.05
C GLY A 474 -28.62 -17.70 -26.67
N LEU A 475 -29.94 -17.51 -26.72
CA LEU A 475 -30.55 -16.28 -26.23
C LEU A 475 -30.59 -16.30 -24.70
N TYR A 476 -29.91 -15.34 -24.08
CA TYR A 476 -29.96 -15.13 -22.65
C TYR A 476 -30.09 -13.64 -22.34
N THR A 477 -31.08 -13.29 -21.52
CA THR A 477 -31.37 -11.90 -21.11
C THR A 477 -31.51 -11.77 -19.60
N GLY A 478 -31.16 -12.83 -18.86
CA GLY A 478 -31.24 -12.88 -17.41
C GLY A 478 -30.07 -12.18 -16.72
N GLN A 479 -29.93 -12.46 -15.42
CA GLN A 479 -28.89 -11.88 -14.59
C GLN A 479 -27.47 -12.28 -15.04
N GLY A 480 -26.59 -11.30 -15.23
CA GLY A 480 -25.23 -11.53 -15.72
C GLY A 480 -25.12 -11.65 -17.23
N ALA A 481 -26.20 -11.42 -17.99
CA ALA A 481 -26.13 -11.39 -19.45
C ALA A 481 -25.20 -10.26 -19.95
N GLY A 482 -24.16 -10.62 -20.68
CA GLY A 482 -23.25 -9.66 -21.35
C GLY A 482 -23.83 -9.09 -22.65
N CYS A 483 -24.79 -9.77 -23.26
CA CYS A 483 -25.50 -9.34 -24.46
C CYS A 483 -26.87 -10.03 -24.55
N SER A 484 -27.77 -9.48 -25.36
CA SER A 484 -29.10 -10.06 -25.66
C SER A 484 -29.17 -10.77 -27.01
N ASP A 485 -28.03 -10.99 -27.65
CA ASP A 485 -27.96 -11.63 -28.97
C ASP A 485 -28.02 -13.15 -28.85
N THR A 486 -28.70 -13.82 -29.78
CA THR A 486 -28.72 -15.29 -29.82
C THR A 486 -27.39 -15.86 -30.33
N ALA A 487 -26.71 -15.14 -31.23
CA ALA A 487 -25.42 -15.54 -31.78
C ALA A 487 -24.32 -15.56 -30.70
N ALA A 488 -23.25 -16.31 -30.96
CA ALA A 488 -22.04 -16.39 -30.13
C ALA A 488 -21.23 -15.08 -30.21
N THR A 489 -21.77 -14.01 -29.64
CA THR A 489 -21.19 -12.65 -29.63
C THR A 489 -20.85 -12.17 -28.23
N CYS A 490 -21.22 -12.97 -27.22
CA CYS A 490 -20.87 -12.80 -25.83
C CYS A 490 -21.02 -14.14 -25.12
N GLN A 491 -20.54 -14.19 -23.88
CA GLN A 491 -20.66 -15.34 -23.00
C GLN A 491 -22.11 -15.61 -22.58
N LYS A 492 -22.46 -16.90 -22.43
CA LYS A 492 -23.77 -17.37 -21.95
C LYS A 492 -23.60 -18.12 -20.62
N PRO A 493 -24.68 -18.36 -19.83
CA PRO A 493 -24.56 -19.03 -18.54
C PRO A 493 -24.02 -20.46 -18.63
N MET A 494 -24.32 -21.15 -19.72
CA MET A 494 -23.95 -22.54 -19.98
C MET A 494 -23.87 -22.83 -21.50
N PRO A 495 -23.14 -23.87 -21.92
CA PRO A 495 -23.21 -24.43 -23.28
C PRO A 495 -24.64 -24.77 -23.70
N ASP A 496 -25.00 -24.51 -24.95
CA ASP A 496 -26.29 -24.94 -25.49
C ASP A 496 -26.23 -26.40 -25.98
N ALA A 497 -27.36 -27.09 -25.92
CA ALA A 497 -27.48 -28.48 -26.34
C ALA A 497 -27.49 -28.67 -27.86
N GLN A 498 -27.60 -27.60 -28.63
CA GLN A 498 -27.80 -27.66 -30.08
C GLN A 498 -26.47 -27.70 -30.83
N PHE A 499 -25.53 -26.82 -30.47
CA PHE A 499 -24.29 -26.59 -31.20
C PHE A 499 -23.03 -26.96 -30.40
N ALA A 500 -23.07 -26.90 -29.07
CA ALA A 500 -21.87 -27.18 -28.27
C ALA A 500 -21.37 -28.63 -28.42
N PRO A 501 -22.24 -29.66 -28.50
CA PRO A 501 -21.79 -31.01 -28.80
C PRO A 501 -21.15 -31.14 -30.19
N MET A 502 -21.63 -30.39 -31.19
CA MET A 502 -21.03 -30.38 -32.53
C MET A 502 -19.64 -29.74 -32.51
N PHE A 503 -19.52 -28.61 -31.81
CA PHE A 503 -18.25 -27.93 -31.58
C PHE A 503 -17.23 -28.87 -30.95
N TRP A 504 -17.57 -29.47 -29.80
CA TRP A 504 -16.65 -30.34 -29.07
C TRP A 504 -16.33 -31.64 -29.81
N THR A 505 -17.27 -32.20 -30.57
CA THR A 505 -16.98 -33.33 -31.47
C THR A 505 -15.91 -32.94 -32.51
N SER A 506 -16.04 -31.75 -33.09
CA SER A 506 -15.12 -31.26 -34.13
C SER A 506 -13.74 -30.88 -33.56
N VAL A 507 -13.68 -30.15 -32.44
CA VAL A 507 -12.44 -29.83 -31.72
C VAL A 507 -11.71 -31.10 -31.28
N ALA A 508 -12.43 -32.05 -30.67
CA ALA A 508 -11.82 -33.31 -30.25
C ALA A 508 -11.26 -34.09 -31.44
N ASN A 509 -11.98 -34.19 -32.57
CA ASN A 509 -11.44 -34.83 -33.76
C ASN A 509 -10.22 -34.11 -34.36
N ALA A 510 -10.13 -32.79 -34.21
CA ALA A 510 -8.97 -32.02 -34.66
C ALA A 510 -7.70 -32.30 -33.84
N PHE A 511 -7.83 -32.60 -32.54
CA PHE A 511 -6.69 -32.63 -31.61
C PHE A 511 -6.51 -33.94 -30.83
N LYS A 512 -7.40 -34.93 -30.98
CA LYS A 512 -7.38 -36.20 -30.22
C LYS A 512 -6.12 -37.05 -30.33
N SER A 513 -5.31 -36.81 -31.37
CA SER A 513 -4.03 -37.49 -31.58
C SER A 513 -2.86 -36.79 -30.87
N ASN A 514 -3.09 -35.64 -30.24
CA ASN A 514 -2.06 -34.86 -29.56
C ASN A 514 -2.47 -34.57 -28.12
N ASN A 515 -2.00 -35.41 -27.19
CA ASN A 515 -2.28 -35.27 -25.76
C ASN A 515 -1.51 -34.13 -25.08
N ALA A 516 -0.71 -33.34 -25.80
CA ALA A 516 -0.22 -32.06 -25.30
C ALA A 516 -1.31 -30.97 -25.31
N VAL A 517 -2.38 -31.16 -26.09
CA VAL A 517 -3.52 -30.22 -26.12
C VAL A 517 -4.47 -30.55 -24.97
N VAL A 518 -4.86 -29.54 -24.20
CA VAL A 518 -5.85 -29.63 -23.12
C VAL A 518 -7.17 -29.01 -23.58
N PHE A 519 -8.28 -29.62 -23.20
CA PHE A 519 -9.63 -29.15 -23.54
C PHE A 519 -10.33 -28.56 -22.32
N ASP A 520 -10.55 -27.25 -22.31
CA ASP A 520 -11.35 -26.58 -21.28
C ASP A 520 -12.77 -26.37 -21.79
N LEU A 521 -13.73 -27.14 -21.25
CA LEU A 521 -15.00 -27.37 -21.97
C LEU A 521 -15.89 -26.13 -22.07
N PHE A 522 -15.75 -25.19 -21.14
CA PHE A 522 -16.49 -23.93 -21.16
C PHE A 522 -15.86 -22.92 -20.20
N ASN A 523 -15.69 -21.67 -20.67
CA ASN A 523 -14.97 -20.63 -19.94
C ASN A 523 -15.43 -20.43 -18.49
N GLU A 524 -16.69 -20.04 -18.30
CA GLU A 524 -17.19 -19.58 -17.01
C GLU A 524 -18.67 -19.93 -16.88
N PRO A 525 -19.00 -21.12 -16.35
CA PRO A 525 -20.37 -21.46 -16.05
C PRO A 525 -20.94 -20.55 -14.94
N PHE A 526 -22.13 -19.98 -15.17
CA PHE A 526 -22.89 -19.23 -14.17
C PHE A 526 -24.40 -19.54 -14.16
N PRO A 527 -24.84 -20.82 -14.27
CA PRO A 527 -26.26 -21.17 -14.22
C PRO A 527 -26.93 -20.82 -12.88
N ASP A 528 -26.16 -20.71 -11.81
CA ASP A 528 -26.62 -20.22 -10.51
C ASP A 528 -27.16 -18.78 -10.61
N ALA A 529 -26.44 -17.86 -11.27
CA ALA A 529 -26.92 -16.50 -11.46
C ALA A 529 -28.24 -16.46 -12.26
N ALA A 530 -28.39 -17.32 -13.28
CA ALA A 530 -29.67 -17.47 -13.98
C ALA A 530 -30.80 -18.01 -13.08
N ALA A 531 -30.46 -18.82 -12.08
CA ALA A 531 -31.37 -19.37 -11.08
C ALA A 531 -31.47 -18.52 -9.80
N ASN A 532 -31.21 -17.21 -9.86
CA ASN A 532 -31.20 -16.29 -8.70
C ASN A 532 -30.26 -16.74 -7.57
N PHE A 533 -29.06 -17.18 -7.94
CA PHE A 533 -28.01 -17.73 -7.08
C PHE A 533 -28.42 -18.97 -6.26
N ASN A 534 -29.35 -19.77 -6.78
CA ASN A 534 -29.64 -21.08 -6.19
C ASN A 534 -28.53 -22.07 -6.57
N ALA A 535 -27.60 -22.31 -5.64
CA ALA A 535 -26.46 -23.20 -5.85
C ALA A 535 -26.87 -24.63 -6.23
N THR A 536 -27.89 -25.21 -5.61
CA THR A 536 -28.33 -26.59 -5.92
C THR A 536 -28.89 -26.69 -7.34
N ALA A 537 -29.70 -25.72 -7.76
CA ALA A 537 -30.20 -25.66 -9.13
C ALA A 537 -29.05 -25.40 -10.13
N GLY A 538 -28.11 -24.53 -9.78
CA GLY A 538 -26.90 -24.24 -10.56
C GLY A 538 -26.06 -25.48 -10.80
N TRP A 539 -25.68 -26.22 -9.76
CA TRP A 539 -24.84 -27.43 -9.87
C TRP A 539 -25.55 -28.57 -10.59
N THR A 540 -26.87 -28.71 -10.41
CA THR A 540 -27.67 -29.69 -11.15
C THR A 540 -27.71 -29.35 -12.64
N CYS A 541 -27.99 -28.09 -12.99
CA CYS A 541 -27.93 -27.62 -14.37
C CYS A 541 -26.53 -27.79 -14.97
N TRP A 542 -25.50 -27.44 -14.20
CA TRP A 542 -24.10 -27.55 -14.61
C TRP A 542 -23.73 -28.98 -15.02
N ARG A 543 -24.07 -29.98 -14.20
CA ARG A 543 -23.75 -31.38 -14.50
C ARG A 543 -24.65 -31.96 -15.61
N ASP A 544 -25.95 -31.79 -15.47
CA ASP A 544 -26.97 -32.56 -16.21
C ASP A 544 -27.49 -31.83 -17.46
N GLY A 545 -27.48 -30.50 -17.45
CA GLY A 545 -28.09 -29.67 -18.49
C GLY A 545 -29.61 -29.86 -18.61
N GLY A 546 -30.12 -29.81 -19.84
CA GLY A 546 -31.53 -29.86 -20.15
C GLY A 546 -32.23 -28.51 -19.95
N THR A 547 -33.43 -28.53 -19.38
CA THR A 547 -34.18 -27.31 -19.05
C THR A 547 -33.72 -26.76 -17.71
N CYS A 548 -32.89 -25.72 -17.75
CA CYS A 548 -32.38 -25.05 -16.55
C CYS A 548 -33.19 -23.81 -16.17
N THR A 549 -33.36 -23.57 -14.88
CA THR A 549 -34.07 -22.40 -14.37
C THR A 549 -33.40 -21.10 -14.84
N GLY A 550 -34.20 -20.21 -15.44
CA GLY A 550 -33.75 -18.90 -15.91
C GLY A 550 -32.99 -18.90 -17.23
N ILE A 551 -32.71 -20.07 -17.82
CA ILE A 551 -32.04 -20.20 -19.12
C ILE A 551 -33.08 -20.55 -20.19
N GLY A 552 -33.15 -19.74 -21.25
CA GLY A 552 -34.20 -19.85 -22.28
C GLY A 552 -33.94 -20.89 -23.38
N TYR A 553 -32.73 -21.45 -23.45
CA TYR A 553 -32.33 -22.49 -24.40
C TYR A 553 -32.05 -23.81 -23.67
N GLN A 554 -32.07 -24.93 -24.40
CA GLN A 554 -31.70 -26.23 -23.85
C GLN A 554 -30.19 -26.26 -23.58
N VAL A 555 -29.80 -26.64 -22.37
CA VAL A 555 -28.40 -26.63 -21.92
C VAL A 555 -27.73 -27.97 -22.18
N ALA A 556 -26.51 -27.96 -22.72
CA ALA A 556 -25.61 -29.11 -22.61
C ALA A 556 -24.89 -29.06 -21.26
N GLY A 557 -25.20 -30.00 -20.37
CA GLY A 557 -24.47 -30.15 -19.11
C GLY A 557 -23.04 -30.63 -19.36
N MET A 558 -22.16 -30.43 -18.38
CA MET A 558 -20.75 -30.85 -18.46
C MET A 558 -20.60 -32.36 -18.67
N GLN A 559 -21.50 -33.20 -18.13
CA GLN A 559 -21.48 -34.63 -18.42
C GLN A 559 -21.71 -34.92 -19.90
N THR A 560 -22.61 -34.18 -20.55
CA THR A 560 -22.86 -34.31 -21.99
C THR A 560 -21.62 -33.94 -22.79
N LEU A 561 -20.93 -32.86 -22.43
CA LEU A 561 -19.72 -32.42 -23.14
C LEU A 561 -18.55 -33.40 -22.93
N VAL A 562 -18.31 -33.88 -21.72
CA VAL A 562 -17.32 -34.94 -21.45
C VAL A 562 -17.62 -36.19 -22.28
N THR A 563 -18.87 -36.65 -22.27
CA THR A 563 -19.30 -37.82 -23.06
C THR A 563 -19.09 -37.59 -24.54
N THR A 564 -19.39 -36.39 -25.04
CA THR A 564 -19.22 -36.01 -26.45
C THR A 564 -17.75 -36.08 -26.86
N VAL A 565 -16.85 -35.49 -26.08
CA VAL A 565 -15.40 -35.54 -26.35
C VAL A 565 -14.91 -36.99 -26.34
N ARG A 566 -15.26 -37.78 -25.33
CA ARG A 566 -14.82 -39.18 -25.20
C ARG A 566 -15.39 -40.09 -26.28
N ALA A 567 -16.59 -39.82 -26.78
CA ALA A 567 -17.19 -40.56 -27.90
C ALA A 567 -16.36 -40.47 -29.21
N THR A 568 -15.50 -39.45 -29.35
CA THR A 568 -14.58 -39.33 -30.50
C THR A 568 -13.33 -40.21 -30.39
N GLY A 569 -13.10 -40.80 -29.22
CA GLY A 569 -11.87 -41.51 -28.85
C GLY A 569 -10.76 -40.61 -28.30
N ALA A 570 -11.05 -39.32 -28.03
CA ALA A 570 -10.07 -38.40 -27.46
C ALA A 570 -9.67 -38.79 -26.03
N THR A 571 -8.37 -38.79 -25.76
CA THR A 571 -7.78 -39.10 -24.44
C THR A 571 -7.14 -37.89 -23.76
N ASN A 572 -7.19 -36.72 -24.42
CA ASN A 572 -6.73 -35.44 -23.90
C ASN A 572 -7.26 -35.16 -22.50
N VAL A 573 -6.49 -34.42 -21.71
CA VAL A 573 -6.95 -33.89 -20.43
C VAL A 573 -8.12 -32.92 -20.67
N ILE A 574 -9.16 -33.07 -19.86
CA ILE A 574 -10.34 -32.19 -19.88
C ILE A 574 -10.37 -31.35 -18.60
N MET A 575 -10.48 -30.05 -18.76
CA MET A 575 -10.72 -29.04 -17.73
C MET A 575 -12.21 -28.70 -17.64
N LEU A 576 -12.71 -28.54 -16.42
CA LEU A 576 -14.11 -28.17 -16.14
C LEU A 576 -14.17 -27.11 -15.04
N GLY A 577 -14.65 -25.91 -15.39
CA GLY A 577 -14.93 -24.82 -14.45
C GLY A 577 -16.12 -25.11 -13.52
N GLY A 578 -16.13 -24.47 -12.35
CA GLY A 578 -17.26 -24.52 -11.40
C GLY A 578 -18.39 -23.53 -11.71
N LEU A 579 -19.11 -23.10 -10.69
CA LEU A 579 -20.16 -22.08 -10.79
C LEU A 579 -19.62 -20.67 -10.56
N THR A 580 -20.51 -19.67 -10.66
CA THR A 580 -20.20 -18.28 -10.35
C THR A 580 -18.98 -17.80 -11.15
N TRP A 581 -19.06 -17.99 -12.47
CA TRP A 581 -17.98 -17.72 -13.41
C TRP A 581 -16.68 -18.45 -13.07
N SER A 582 -16.79 -19.78 -12.87
CA SER A 582 -15.66 -20.64 -12.48
C SER A 582 -14.96 -20.29 -11.16
N ASN A 583 -15.50 -19.40 -10.32
CA ASN A 583 -14.90 -19.05 -9.02
C ASN A 583 -15.32 -20.01 -7.88
N ASP A 584 -16.53 -20.57 -7.95
CA ASP A 584 -17.04 -21.51 -6.94
C ASP A 584 -16.76 -22.97 -7.32
N LEU A 585 -15.83 -23.60 -6.60
CA LEU A 585 -15.50 -25.03 -6.72
C LEU A 585 -16.06 -25.89 -5.58
N SER A 586 -16.85 -25.32 -4.66
CA SER A 586 -17.24 -25.97 -3.39
C SER A 586 -18.00 -27.30 -3.53
N GLN A 587 -18.71 -27.51 -4.66
CA GLN A 587 -19.43 -28.76 -4.93
C GLN A 587 -18.88 -29.49 -6.16
N TRP A 588 -17.72 -29.08 -6.68
CA TRP A 588 -17.16 -29.68 -7.90
C TRP A 588 -16.97 -31.19 -7.75
N LEU A 589 -16.45 -31.65 -6.61
CA LEU A 589 -16.26 -33.09 -6.34
C LEU A 589 -17.59 -33.85 -6.23
N THR A 590 -18.64 -33.23 -5.69
CA THR A 590 -19.97 -33.81 -5.56
C THR A 590 -20.64 -34.00 -6.92
N PHE A 591 -20.45 -33.04 -7.84
CA PHE A 591 -21.09 -33.02 -9.15
C PHE A 591 -20.16 -33.46 -10.30
N LYS A 592 -18.91 -33.82 -10.00
CA LYS A 592 -17.86 -34.20 -10.95
C LYS A 592 -18.41 -35.16 -12.02
N PRO A 593 -18.33 -34.81 -13.32
CA PRO A 593 -18.70 -35.73 -14.38
C PRO A 593 -17.89 -37.03 -14.34
N THR A 594 -18.51 -38.11 -14.77
CA THR A 594 -17.83 -39.38 -14.99
C THR A 594 -17.05 -39.31 -16.30
N ASP A 595 -15.75 -39.55 -16.22
CA ASP A 595 -14.87 -39.70 -17.38
C ASP A 595 -14.24 -41.10 -17.37
N PRO A 596 -14.52 -41.94 -18.38
CA PRO A 596 -13.99 -43.30 -18.43
C PRO A 596 -12.47 -43.36 -18.57
N THR A 597 -11.79 -42.28 -19.00
CA THR A 597 -10.31 -42.26 -19.09
C THR A 597 -9.64 -41.81 -17.80
N GLY A 598 -10.40 -41.24 -16.85
CA GLY A 598 -9.86 -40.65 -15.63
C GLY A 598 -9.08 -39.33 -15.84
N ASN A 599 -9.09 -38.75 -17.04
CA ASN A 599 -8.31 -37.56 -17.41
C ASN A 599 -9.08 -36.24 -17.21
N LEU A 600 -9.72 -36.06 -16.04
CA LEU A 600 -10.38 -34.81 -15.66
C LEU A 600 -9.56 -33.99 -14.66
N MET A 601 -9.60 -32.68 -14.83
CA MET A 601 -9.11 -31.70 -13.87
C MET A 601 -10.12 -30.55 -13.72
N ALA A 602 -10.05 -29.82 -12.60
CA ALA A 602 -10.91 -28.66 -12.35
C ALA A 602 -10.26 -27.38 -12.90
N ALA A 603 -11.08 -26.49 -13.46
CA ALA A 603 -10.67 -25.14 -13.82
C ALA A 603 -11.20 -24.13 -12.78
N TRP A 604 -10.41 -23.10 -12.49
CA TRP A 604 -10.74 -22.08 -11.49
C TRP A 604 -10.45 -20.68 -12.03
N HIS A 605 -11.36 -19.73 -11.86
CA HIS A 605 -11.12 -18.33 -12.23
C HIS A 605 -11.13 -17.46 -10.98
N THR A 606 -10.17 -16.55 -10.88
CA THR A 606 -10.05 -15.71 -9.69
C THR A 606 -9.56 -14.30 -9.96
N TYR A 607 -10.33 -13.36 -9.43
CA TYR A 607 -10.08 -11.93 -9.47
C TYR A 607 -10.34 -11.30 -8.10
N ASN A 608 -9.75 -10.13 -7.87
CA ASN A 608 -9.84 -9.39 -6.61
C ASN A 608 -11.26 -8.92 -6.23
N PHE A 609 -12.23 -9.02 -7.14
CA PHE A 609 -13.64 -8.68 -6.92
C PHE A 609 -14.56 -9.91 -6.78
N ASN A 610 -14.01 -11.13 -6.87
CA ASN A 610 -14.79 -12.34 -6.66
C ASN A 610 -15.15 -12.56 -5.20
N ALA A 611 -16.18 -13.38 -4.97
CA ALA A 611 -16.62 -13.78 -3.64
C ALA A 611 -15.54 -14.62 -2.92
N CYS A 612 -14.94 -15.59 -3.62
CA CYS A 612 -13.75 -16.28 -3.12
C CYS A 612 -12.48 -15.64 -3.70
N SER A 613 -11.86 -14.76 -2.90
CA SER A 613 -10.73 -13.91 -3.30
C SER A 613 -9.65 -13.78 -2.21
N ASN A 614 -9.54 -14.72 -1.28
CA ASN A 614 -8.47 -14.73 -0.27
C ASN A 614 -8.03 -16.15 0.09
N VAL A 615 -6.85 -16.26 0.71
CA VAL A 615 -6.24 -17.54 1.10
C VAL A 615 -7.20 -18.45 1.89
N SER A 616 -7.95 -17.91 2.85
CA SER A 616 -8.88 -18.72 3.66
C SER A 616 -9.99 -19.36 2.82
N CYS A 617 -10.51 -18.66 1.82
CA CYS A 617 -11.51 -19.24 0.93
C CYS A 617 -10.86 -20.22 -0.07
N TRP A 618 -9.65 -19.91 -0.57
CA TRP A 618 -8.93 -20.79 -1.49
C TRP A 618 -8.60 -22.12 -0.83
N ASP A 619 -8.09 -22.12 0.40
CA ASP A 619 -7.83 -23.34 1.18
C ASP A 619 -9.07 -24.21 1.32
N SER A 620 -10.20 -23.60 1.71
CA SER A 620 -11.43 -24.33 2.03
C SER A 620 -12.19 -24.84 0.80
N GLN A 621 -12.12 -24.13 -0.33
CA GLN A 621 -12.85 -24.48 -1.55
C GLN A 621 -11.93 -25.12 -2.59
N VAL A 622 -10.89 -24.40 -3.01
CA VAL A 622 -10.00 -24.80 -4.11
C VAL A 622 -9.01 -25.86 -3.64
N GLY A 623 -8.41 -25.69 -2.46
CA GLY A 623 -7.48 -26.64 -1.84
C GLY A 623 -8.13 -27.99 -1.57
N ALA A 624 -9.39 -28.01 -1.16
CA ALA A 624 -10.17 -29.24 -0.97
C ALA A 624 -10.34 -30.05 -2.27
N VAL A 625 -10.48 -29.36 -3.41
CA VAL A 625 -10.54 -29.98 -4.74
C VAL A 625 -9.13 -30.40 -5.20
N ALA A 626 -8.12 -29.54 -5.04
CA ALA A 626 -6.72 -29.79 -5.38
C ALA A 626 -6.11 -30.98 -4.63
N ALA A 627 -6.67 -31.36 -3.49
CA ALA A 627 -6.28 -32.57 -2.76
C ALA A 627 -6.72 -33.87 -3.45
N GLN A 628 -7.67 -33.83 -4.39
CA GLN A 628 -8.30 -35.02 -4.98
C GLN A 628 -8.22 -35.07 -6.51
N VAL A 629 -8.20 -33.92 -7.17
CA VAL A 629 -8.02 -33.78 -8.62
C VAL A 629 -7.06 -32.64 -8.92
N PRO A 630 -6.38 -32.64 -10.08
CA PRO A 630 -5.59 -31.48 -10.46
C PRO A 630 -6.50 -30.26 -10.61
N VAL A 631 -5.98 -29.10 -10.24
CA VAL A 631 -6.64 -27.80 -10.42
C VAL A 631 -5.72 -26.92 -11.27
N HIS A 632 -6.31 -26.16 -12.19
CA HIS A 632 -5.62 -25.09 -12.90
C HIS A 632 -6.47 -23.83 -12.86
N ALA A 633 -5.85 -22.71 -12.50
CA ALA A 633 -6.50 -21.42 -12.56
C ALA A 633 -6.52 -20.90 -14.01
N GLY A 634 -7.59 -21.19 -14.76
CA GLY A 634 -7.71 -20.82 -16.18
C GLY A 634 -7.66 -19.31 -16.41
N GLU A 635 -8.06 -18.53 -15.41
CA GLU A 635 -7.84 -17.09 -15.40
C GLU A 635 -7.45 -16.61 -14.00
N ILE A 636 -6.35 -15.88 -13.94
CA ILE A 636 -6.00 -15.03 -12.81
C ILE A 636 -5.90 -13.57 -13.30
N GLY A 637 -6.39 -12.64 -12.49
CA GLY A 637 -6.24 -11.22 -12.76
C GLY A 637 -6.77 -10.31 -11.66
N GLN A 638 -6.76 -9.00 -11.92
CA GLN A 638 -7.35 -8.00 -11.03
C GLN A 638 -7.79 -6.77 -11.82
N ASN A 639 -8.49 -5.82 -11.19
CA ASN A 639 -9.06 -4.64 -11.85
C ASN A 639 -8.41 -3.30 -11.46
N SER A 640 -7.22 -3.32 -10.84
CA SER A 640 -6.56 -2.13 -10.26
C SER A 640 -5.25 -1.73 -10.95
N CYS A 641 -4.89 -2.35 -12.07
CA CYS A 641 -3.59 -2.23 -12.74
C CYS A 641 -2.37 -2.72 -11.95
N ALA A 642 -2.50 -2.97 -10.65
CA ALA A 642 -1.44 -3.53 -9.81
C ALA A 642 -1.32 -5.06 -9.97
N HIS A 643 -0.39 -5.68 -9.24
CA HIS A 643 -0.19 -7.14 -9.16
C HIS A 643 -0.30 -7.70 -7.73
N ASP A 644 -0.68 -6.90 -6.74
CA ASP A 644 -0.75 -7.29 -5.32
C ASP A 644 -1.72 -8.43 -5.02
N TYR A 645 -2.80 -8.54 -5.80
CA TYR A 645 -3.74 -9.65 -5.67
C TYR A 645 -3.20 -10.90 -6.35
N ILE A 646 -2.73 -10.79 -7.59
CA ILE A 646 -2.21 -11.97 -8.31
C ILE A 646 -0.94 -12.53 -7.64
N ASP A 647 -0.14 -11.71 -6.96
CA ASP A 647 1.00 -12.19 -6.15
C ASP A 647 0.55 -13.19 -5.07
N GLN A 648 -0.56 -12.88 -4.39
CA GLN A 648 -1.12 -13.77 -3.37
C GLN A 648 -1.66 -15.06 -3.99
N VAL A 649 -2.34 -14.95 -5.15
CA VAL A 649 -2.86 -16.11 -5.89
C VAL A 649 -1.72 -17.01 -6.35
N MET A 650 -0.69 -16.45 -6.98
CA MET A 650 0.46 -17.19 -7.49
C MET A 650 1.24 -17.86 -6.36
N ALA A 651 1.52 -17.14 -5.26
CA ALA A 651 2.18 -17.72 -4.09
C ALA A 651 1.37 -18.88 -3.49
N TRP A 652 0.05 -18.74 -3.39
CA TRP A 652 -0.82 -19.82 -2.93
C TRP A 652 -0.82 -21.00 -3.90
N ALA A 653 -0.94 -20.74 -5.21
CA ALA A 653 -0.98 -21.77 -6.24
C ALA A 653 0.34 -22.55 -6.32
N ASP A 654 1.48 -21.87 -6.18
CA ASP A 654 2.81 -22.48 -6.11
C ASP A 654 2.92 -23.44 -4.93
N ALA A 655 2.50 -23.00 -3.73
CA ALA A 655 2.52 -23.83 -2.53
C ALA A 655 1.63 -25.09 -2.64
N HIS A 656 0.63 -25.07 -3.52
CA HIS A 656 -0.32 -26.17 -3.72
C HIS A 656 -0.13 -26.95 -5.03
N GLY A 657 0.90 -26.63 -5.81
CA GLY A 657 1.15 -27.28 -7.12
C GLY A 657 0.07 -27.01 -8.17
N VAL A 658 -0.68 -25.92 -8.03
CA VAL A 658 -1.76 -25.50 -8.94
C VAL A 658 -1.15 -24.68 -10.09
N GLY A 659 -1.51 -25.00 -11.33
CA GLY A 659 -1.11 -24.20 -12.49
C GLY A 659 -2.00 -22.96 -12.66
N TYR A 660 -1.59 -21.98 -13.47
CA TYR A 660 -2.38 -20.78 -13.73
C TYR A 660 -2.07 -20.14 -15.10
N THR A 661 -3.08 -19.48 -15.67
CA THR A 661 -2.93 -18.61 -16.84
C THR A 661 -3.44 -17.20 -16.56
N ALA A 662 -2.57 -16.20 -16.65
CA ALA A 662 -2.95 -14.81 -16.42
C ALA A 662 -3.75 -14.21 -17.60
N TRP A 663 -4.81 -13.49 -17.29
CA TRP A 663 -5.55 -12.69 -18.26
C TRP A 663 -4.92 -11.28 -18.31
N THR A 664 -4.41 -10.78 -19.45
CA THR A 664 -4.29 -11.43 -20.77
C THR A 664 -3.07 -10.95 -21.58
N TRP A 665 -2.60 -11.77 -22.54
CA TRP A 665 -1.55 -11.47 -23.52
C TRP A 665 -2.09 -10.67 -24.71
N ASN A 666 -2.63 -9.49 -24.44
CA ASN A 666 -3.14 -8.54 -25.43
C ASN A 666 -2.72 -7.11 -25.07
N PRO A 667 -2.31 -6.27 -26.02
CA PRO A 667 -1.88 -4.89 -25.77
C PRO A 667 -3.04 -3.89 -25.72
N TRP A 668 -4.08 -4.19 -24.93
CA TRP A 668 -5.27 -3.32 -24.85
C TRP A 668 -5.13 -2.17 -23.84
N GLY A 669 -4.03 -2.15 -23.08
CA GLY A 669 -3.79 -1.19 -22.00
C GLY A 669 -4.70 -1.41 -20.78
N CYS A 670 -4.39 -0.73 -19.68
CA CYS A 670 -5.08 -0.96 -18.40
C CYS A 670 -6.48 -0.34 -18.29
N GLY A 671 -7.00 0.29 -19.35
CA GLY A 671 -8.31 0.96 -19.34
C GLY A 671 -9.52 0.03 -19.45
N GLN A 672 -9.30 -1.23 -19.89
CA GLN A 672 -10.34 -2.24 -20.07
C GLN A 672 -10.08 -3.54 -19.29
N GLY A 673 -9.19 -3.47 -18.30
CA GLY A 673 -8.74 -4.62 -17.51
C GLY A 673 -7.22 -4.63 -17.40
N ASN A 674 -6.70 -5.44 -16.48
CA ASN A 674 -5.27 -5.62 -16.35
C ASN A 674 -4.75 -6.50 -17.50
N VAL A 675 -3.91 -5.94 -18.35
CA VAL A 675 -3.27 -6.69 -19.44
C VAL A 675 -1.77 -6.80 -19.21
N LEU A 676 -1.17 -7.89 -19.67
CA LEU A 676 0.22 -8.23 -19.36
C LEU A 676 1.22 -7.42 -20.19
N ILE A 677 0.87 -7.11 -21.44
CA ILE A 677 1.82 -6.58 -22.42
C ILE A 677 1.37 -5.24 -23.00
N ASN A 678 2.33 -4.39 -23.38
CA ASN A 678 2.11 -3.17 -24.16
C ASN A 678 2.15 -3.43 -25.67
N ASP A 679 2.82 -4.51 -26.09
CA ASP A 679 2.96 -4.93 -27.48
C ASP A 679 3.24 -6.44 -27.55
N TYR A 680 3.12 -7.02 -28.75
CA TYR A 680 3.34 -8.45 -28.96
C TYR A 680 4.80 -8.89 -29.01
N ASN A 681 5.76 -7.96 -28.82
CA ASN A 681 7.15 -8.31 -28.57
C ASN A 681 7.37 -8.69 -27.09
N GLY A 682 6.30 -8.69 -26.27
CA GLY A 682 6.36 -9.07 -24.87
C GLY A 682 6.88 -7.96 -23.97
N THR A 683 6.77 -6.69 -24.38
CA THR A 683 7.04 -5.56 -23.48
C THR A 683 6.01 -5.56 -22.34
N PRO A 684 6.38 -5.76 -21.07
CA PRO A 684 5.42 -5.83 -19.98
C PRO A 684 4.73 -4.47 -19.75
N THR A 685 3.46 -4.49 -19.33
CA THR A 685 2.83 -3.32 -18.72
C THR A 685 3.50 -3.00 -17.38
N ALA A 686 3.58 -1.71 -17.05
CA ALA A 686 4.10 -1.27 -15.76
C ALA A 686 3.26 -1.89 -14.64
N THR A 687 3.91 -2.40 -13.59
CA THR A 687 3.33 -3.12 -12.46
C THR A 687 2.75 -4.50 -12.79
N TYR A 688 1.56 -4.62 -13.40
CA TYR A 688 0.90 -5.93 -13.60
C TYR A 688 1.74 -6.92 -14.44
N GLY A 689 2.13 -6.52 -15.65
CA GLY A 689 2.96 -7.34 -16.53
C GLY A 689 4.36 -7.58 -15.96
N GLU A 690 4.97 -6.55 -15.37
CA GLU A 690 6.28 -6.65 -14.73
C GLU A 690 6.28 -7.66 -13.56
N GLY A 691 5.28 -7.60 -12.69
CA GLY A 691 5.13 -8.50 -11.54
C GLY A 691 4.90 -9.95 -11.98
N PHE A 692 3.98 -10.18 -12.93
CA PHE A 692 3.72 -11.52 -13.46
C PHE A 692 4.95 -12.12 -14.16
N LYS A 693 5.63 -11.32 -15.00
CA LYS A 693 6.88 -11.74 -15.66
C LYS A 693 7.96 -12.10 -14.63
N ALA A 694 8.20 -11.22 -13.67
CA ALA A 694 9.21 -11.44 -12.63
C ALA A 694 8.93 -12.72 -11.84
N HIS A 695 7.66 -13.01 -11.56
CA HIS A 695 7.27 -14.25 -10.91
C HIS A 695 7.53 -15.48 -11.80
N LEU A 696 7.04 -15.50 -13.03
CA LEU A 696 7.20 -16.67 -13.92
C LEU A 696 8.66 -17.04 -14.17
N LEU A 697 9.56 -16.06 -14.28
CA LEU A 697 11.00 -16.30 -14.46
C LEU A 697 11.65 -17.07 -13.28
N THR A 698 10.98 -17.16 -12.13
CA THR A 698 11.46 -17.93 -10.97
C THR A 698 10.90 -19.35 -10.88
N GLN A 699 9.94 -19.69 -11.77
CA GLN A 699 9.18 -20.93 -11.68
C GLN A 699 9.76 -22.03 -12.58
N ASN A 700 9.55 -23.29 -12.16
CA ASN A 700 9.77 -24.46 -13.00
C ASN A 700 8.43 -25.17 -13.26
N PRO A 701 8.03 -25.41 -14.52
CA PRO A 701 6.81 -26.17 -14.82
C PRO A 701 6.90 -27.64 -14.38
N LEU A 702 8.10 -28.20 -14.22
CA LEU A 702 8.33 -29.55 -13.71
C LEU A 702 8.57 -29.48 -12.19
N SER A 703 7.86 -30.32 -11.44
CA SER A 703 7.93 -30.36 -9.96
C SER A 703 7.99 -31.76 -9.37
#